data_AF-A0A7N0THZ1-F1
#
_entry.id   AF-A0A7N0THZ1-F1
#
_cell.length_a   1.000
_cell.length_b   1.000
_cell.length_c   1.000
_cell.angle_alpha   90.00
_cell.angle_beta   90.00
_cell.angle_gamma   90.00
#
_symmetry.space_group_name_H-M   'P 1'
#
loop_
_entity.id
_entity.type
_entity.pdbx_description
1 polymer ?
#
loop_
_entity_poly.entity_id
_entity_poly.type
_entity_poly.pdbx_seq_one_letter_code
_entity_poly.pdbx_strand_id
1 'polypeptide(L)'
;MDFLQQVPDDIDRIMVGVEAYLSIRTHSSDVGLSFFEDQETDDSITEKDFVEDLWQRIQALASNGWKLESIQRPHLSFEAQLVDAKSHELGPISCPEQPAPPSTLSVIASGRQKFDAELKYPQRIRRLNIFPSSKHEDIQPIDRFIVEEYLLDVLLFLNGCRKECASYMAGLPVPFRYEYLMAETIFSQLLLLPHPPFKPIYYTLVIMDLCKALPGAFPAVVAGAVRTLFDKIAYLDTECRTRLILWFSHHLSNFQFVWPWEEWSYVLDQPRWAPQRVFVQEVLEREVRLSYWDKVKQSIENAPGLEELLPPRGGSNFKYGPEDDKEKTDQHLLSLELSSMVKGRKTIREIIVWIEESVFPIHGFETTLTIVAQTLLDIGSKSFTHLITVLERYGQVIAKLCPDLDKQVLLLDEVGTYWRNNSQMTAITIDRMMGYRLVSNIAIVRWVFSSANIEEFHISDRPWEVLRNAVSKTFNRISDLRKEISSLKRSVTVAEETTSKANSDLAAAESKLTLVDGEPVLGENPARMKRLKSYADKAKEEEVSLRDSLEAKTALLARALDENEALFTSLYENFQKVLTDRLPDASSGITLRELKTSRPGSMAVDLEEESTMDVDNENGKPSSSGNGVNESNSYNVGESEQWCLCTLGYVKALTRQYASEIWPHLEKLEAEILTEDAHPLFRRAVYSGLLLPIA
;
A
#
# COMPACT_ATOMS: atom_id res chain seq x y z
N MET A 1 6.90 -16.70 -38.60
CA MET A 1 6.86 -17.16 -40.00
C MET A 1 7.48 -18.54 -40.13
N ASP A 2 8.65 -18.77 -39.55
CA ASP A 2 9.42 -20.01 -39.75
C ASP A 2 8.68 -21.28 -39.31
N PHE A 3 8.08 -21.31 -38.12
CA PHE A 3 7.28 -22.47 -37.68
C PHE A 3 6.02 -22.71 -38.52
N LEU A 4 5.34 -21.65 -38.98
CA LEU A 4 4.14 -21.78 -39.81
C LEU A 4 4.45 -22.34 -41.21
N GLN A 5 5.67 -22.12 -41.70
CA GLN A 5 6.12 -22.66 -42.97
C GLN A 5 6.67 -24.09 -42.84
N GLN A 6 7.26 -24.43 -41.70
CA GLN A 6 7.89 -25.73 -41.46
C GLN A 6 6.92 -26.79 -40.91
N VAL A 7 6.00 -26.40 -40.02
CA VAL A 7 5.09 -27.30 -39.29
C VAL A 7 3.68 -26.69 -39.12
N PRO A 8 2.98 -26.35 -40.22
CA PRO A 8 1.67 -25.68 -40.17
C PRO A 8 0.61 -26.46 -39.37
N ASP A 9 0.52 -27.78 -39.58
CA ASP A 9 -0.50 -28.62 -38.93
C ASP A 9 -0.33 -28.67 -37.40
N ASP A 10 0.92 -28.65 -36.91
CA ASP A 10 1.21 -28.63 -35.48
C ASP A 10 0.85 -27.27 -34.85
N ILE A 11 1.08 -26.17 -35.56
CA ILE A 11 0.66 -24.84 -35.11
C ILE A 11 -0.86 -24.77 -35.03
N ASP A 12 -1.59 -25.25 -36.05
CA ASP A 12 -3.05 -25.29 -36.02
C ASP A 12 -3.57 -26.12 -34.84
N ARG A 13 -2.93 -27.26 -34.57
CA ARG A 13 -3.25 -28.09 -33.39
C ARG A 13 -3.03 -27.35 -32.07
N ILE A 14 -1.94 -26.59 -31.95
CA ILE A 14 -1.66 -25.76 -30.77
C ILE A 14 -2.73 -24.67 -30.63
N MET A 15 -3.06 -23.98 -31.72
CA MET A 15 -4.05 -22.90 -31.72
C MET A 15 -5.43 -23.41 -31.27
N VAL A 16 -5.86 -24.58 -31.76
CA VAL A 16 -7.10 -25.24 -31.32
C VAL A 16 -7.02 -25.66 -29.85
N GLY A 17 -5.87 -26.15 -29.39
CA GLY A 17 -5.67 -26.53 -27.98
C GLY A 17 -5.78 -25.34 -27.03
N VAL A 18 -5.22 -24.18 -27.41
CA VAL A 18 -5.32 -22.94 -26.62
C VAL A 18 -6.75 -22.43 -26.58
N GLU A 19 -7.46 -22.42 -27.72
CA GLU A 19 -8.88 -22.05 -27.78
C GLU A 19 -9.74 -22.96 -26.89
N ALA A 20 -9.52 -24.27 -26.95
CA ALA A 20 -10.22 -25.23 -26.12
C ALA A 20 -9.97 -24.99 -24.62
N TYR A 21 -8.72 -24.74 -24.23
CA TYR A 21 -8.38 -24.39 -22.85
C TYR A 21 -9.09 -23.10 -22.39
N LEU A 22 -9.03 -22.03 -23.19
CA LEU A 22 -9.68 -20.76 -22.84
C LEU A 22 -11.20 -20.90 -22.73
N SER A 23 -11.83 -21.75 -23.54
CA SER A 23 -13.27 -22.00 -23.48
C SER A 23 -13.76 -22.68 -22.19
N ILE A 24 -12.88 -23.42 -21.50
CA ILE A 24 -13.19 -24.13 -20.25
C ILE A 24 -12.58 -23.48 -19.01
N ARG A 25 -11.73 -22.46 -19.19
CA ARG A 25 -11.04 -21.80 -18.09
C ARG A 25 -12.05 -20.99 -17.28
N THR A 26 -12.07 -21.20 -15.97
CA THR A 26 -12.84 -20.36 -15.05
C THR A 26 -12.21 -18.98 -14.94
N HIS A 27 -12.97 -17.93 -15.22
CA HIS A 27 -12.54 -16.55 -14.94
C HIS A 27 -12.32 -16.38 -13.43
N SER A 28 -11.10 -16.08 -13.01
CA SER A 28 -10.87 -15.58 -11.65
C SER A 28 -11.30 -14.12 -11.60
N SER A 29 -12.20 -13.77 -10.67
CA SER A 29 -12.58 -12.37 -10.49
C SER A 29 -11.41 -11.61 -9.85
N ASP A 30 -10.60 -10.93 -10.66
CA ASP A 30 -9.48 -10.10 -10.19
C ASP A 30 -9.95 -8.72 -9.71
N VAL A 31 -11.20 -8.62 -9.23
CA VAL A 31 -11.83 -7.38 -8.76
C VAL A 31 -11.00 -6.71 -7.66
N GLY A 32 -10.35 -7.52 -6.81
CA GLY A 32 -9.42 -7.05 -5.79
C GLY A 32 -8.18 -6.34 -6.33
N LEU A 33 -7.81 -6.57 -7.59
CA LEU A 33 -6.60 -6.04 -8.23
C LEU A 33 -6.89 -5.01 -9.33
N SER A 34 -8.16 -4.66 -9.58
CA SER A 34 -8.51 -3.66 -10.58
C SER A 34 -8.13 -2.24 -10.13
N PHE A 35 -7.63 -1.42 -11.07
CA PHE A 35 -7.33 -0.01 -10.82
C PHE A 35 -8.60 0.81 -10.58
N PHE A 36 -9.68 0.46 -11.27
CA PHE A 36 -10.98 1.12 -11.14
C PHE A 36 -11.97 0.12 -10.59
N GLU A 37 -12.72 0.53 -9.58
CA GLU A 37 -13.88 -0.18 -9.13
C GLU A 37 -14.97 -0.03 -10.17
N ASP A 38 -15.05 -1.03 -11.06
CA ASP A 38 -16.02 -1.11 -12.14
C ASP A 38 -17.41 -0.75 -11.62
N GLN A 39 -18.13 0.08 -12.39
CA GLN A 39 -19.58 0.01 -12.30
C GLN A 39 -19.91 -1.44 -12.64
N GLU A 40 -20.63 -2.15 -11.77
CA GLU A 40 -21.19 -3.47 -12.11
C GLU A 40 -22.22 -3.27 -13.24
N THR A 41 -21.77 -2.94 -14.45
CA THR A 41 -22.53 -3.17 -15.67
C THR A 41 -22.53 -4.67 -15.91
N ASP A 42 -23.58 -5.17 -16.57
CA ASP A 42 -23.62 -6.57 -17.04
C ASP A 42 -22.38 -6.93 -17.89
N ASP A 43 -21.66 -5.93 -18.41
CA ASP A 43 -20.39 -6.05 -19.13
C ASP A 43 -19.16 -6.38 -18.24
N SER A 44 -19.24 -6.33 -16.91
CA SER A 44 -18.13 -6.74 -16.02
C SER A 44 -17.79 -8.23 -16.14
N ILE A 45 -18.75 -9.04 -16.59
CA ILE A 45 -18.58 -10.46 -16.96
C ILE A 45 -17.88 -10.58 -18.34
N THR A 46 -17.80 -9.50 -19.12
CA THR A 46 -17.19 -9.47 -20.46
C THR A 46 -15.81 -8.81 -20.51
N GLU A 47 -15.30 -8.27 -19.40
CA GLU A 47 -13.95 -7.67 -19.39
C GLU A 47 -12.89 -8.78 -19.38
N LYS A 48 -12.27 -8.95 -20.54
CA LYS A 48 -11.27 -10.00 -20.82
C LYS A 48 -10.07 -9.85 -19.90
N ASP A 49 -9.60 -10.97 -19.36
CA ASP A 49 -8.35 -10.96 -18.63
C ASP A 49 -7.14 -10.81 -19.56
N PHE A 50 -5.95 -10.71 -18.98
CA PHE A 50 -4.73 -10.48 -19.75
C PHE A 50 -4.42 -11.59 -20.76
N VAL A 51 -4.73 -12.84 -20.42
CA VAL A 51 -4.45 -14.01 -21.26
C VAL A 51 -5.44 -14.06 -22.43
N GLU A 52 -6.71 -13.75 -22.18
CA GLU A 52 -7.74 -13.63 -23.21
C GLU A 52 -7.47 -12.49 -24.19
N ASP A 53 -7.05 -11.33 -23.67
CA ASP A 53 -6.67 -10.20 -24.51
C ASP A 53 -5.43 -10.54 -25.36
N LEU A 54 -4.40 -11.18 -24.77
CA LEU A 54 -3.23 -11.64 -25.55
C LEU A 54 -3.65 -12.63 -26.63
N TRP A 55 -4.50 -13.59 -26.29
CA TRP A 55 -4.98 -14.58 -27.25
C TRP A 55 -5.67 -13.95 -28.44
N GLN A 56 -6.54 -12.96 -28.21
CA GLN A 56 -7.19 -12.23 -29.29
C GLN A 56 -6.22 -11.42 -30.14
N ARG A 57 -5.18 -10.84 -29.55
CA ARG A 57 -4.11 -10.18 -30.31
C ARG A 57 -3.34 -11.16 -31.18
N ILE A 58 -3.12 -12.39 -30.70
CA ILE A 58 -2.51 -13.47 -31.47
C ILE A 58 -3.43 -13.91 -32.62
N GLN A 59 -4.74 -14.07 -32.38
CA GLN A 59 -5.71 -14.37 -33.43
C GLN A 59 -5.76 -13.28 -34.51
N ALA A 60 -5.76 -12.00 -34.10
CA ALA A 60 -5.70 -10.86 -35.02
C ALA A 60 -4.38 -10.81 -35.80
N LEU A 61 -3.26 -11.14 -35.15
CA LEU A 61 -1.96 -11.28 -35.83
C LEU A 61 -2.00 -12.42 -36.86
N ALA A 62 -2.59 -13.56 -36.51
CA ALA A 62 -2.74 -14.70 -37.41
C ALA A 62 -3.61 -14.35 -38.63
N SER A 63 -4.75 -13.68 -38.42
CA SER A 63 -5.61 -13.22 -39.53
C SER A 63 -4.93 -12.19 -40.43
N ASN A 64 -4.01 -11.41 -39.88
CA ASN A 64 -3.22 -10.42 -40.61
C ASN A 64 -1.92 -10.98 -41.21
N GLY A 65 -1.81 -12.32 -41.31
CA GLY A 65 -0.68 -12.99 -41.97
C GLY A 65 0.62 -12.93 -41.18
N TRP A 66 0.54 -12.86 -39.85
CA TRP A 66 1.69 -12.86 -38.94
C TRP A 66 2.68 -11.70 -39.19
N LYS A 67 2.15 -10.56 -39.60
CA LYS A 67 2.89 -9.31 -39.84
C LYS A 67 2.79 -8.38 -38.63
N LEU A 68 3.94 -7.82 -38.24
CA LEU A 68 4.09 -6.87 -37.14
C LEU A 68 5.32 -6.00 -37.40
N GLU A 69 5.36 -4.82 -36.80
CA GLU A 69 6.39 -3.81 -37.04
C GLU A 69 7.30 -3.55 -35.83
N SER A 70 6.87 -3.97 -34.63
CA SER A 70 7.57 -3.71 -33.37
C SER A 70 8.86 -4.52 -33.17
N ILE A 71 8.97 -5.73 -33.73
CA ILE A 71 10.15 -6.60 -33.51
C ILE A 71 11.25 -6.29 -34.53
N GLN A 72 12.41 -5.86 -34.01
CA GLN A 72 13.63 -5.71 -34.80
C GLN A 72 14.14 -7.07 -35.29
N ARG A 73 14.51 -7.15 -36.57
CA ARG A 73 14.99 -8.38 -37.21
C ARG A 73 16.41 -8.24 -37.75
N PRO A 74 17.42 -8.01 -36.88
CA PRO A 74 18.80 -7.79 -37.32
C PRO A 74 19.38 -9.01 -38.05
N HIS A 75 18.86 -10.21 -37.78
CA HIS A 75 19.25 -11.45 -38.44
C HIS A 75 19.00 -11.45 -39.96
N LEU A 76 18.06 -10.65 -40.47
CA LEU A 76 17.77 -10.57 -41.91
C LEU A 76 18.98 -10.05 -42.72
N SER A 77 19.77 -9.15 -42.15
CA SER A 77 21.01 -8.68 -42.78
C SER A 77 22.08 -9.78 -42.92
N PHE A 78 21.91 -10.91 -42.23
CA PHE A 78 22.82 -12.05 -42.20
C PHE A 78 22.18 -13.33 -42.77
N GLU A 79 21.03 -13.22 -43.45
CA GLU A 79 20.24 -14.35 -43.93
C GLU A 79 21.10 -15.37 -44.71
N ALA A 80 21.93 -14.91 -45.65
CA ALA A 80 22.81 -15.78 -46.45
C ALA A 80 23.77 -16.62 -45.59
N GLN A 81 24.23 -16.11 -44.45
CA GLN A 81 25.13 -16.82 -43.54
C GLN A 81 24.37 -17.79 -42.63
N LEU A 82 23.15 -17.41 -42.23
CA LEU A 82 22.32 -18.21 -41.33
C LEU A 82 21.67 -19.39 -42.04
N VAL A 83 21.35 -19.27 -43.33
CA VAL A 83 20.84 -20.40 -44.15
C VAL A 83 21.85 -21.54 -44.26
N ASP A 84 23.14 -21.21 -44.32
CA ASP A 84 24.23 -22.19 -44.37
C ASP A 84 24.62 -22.74 -42.99
N ALA A 85 24.06 -22.17 -41.90
CA ALA A 85 24.39 -22.57 -40.55
C ALA A 85 23.71 -23.89 -40.15
N LYS A 86 24.38 -24.68 -39.32
CA LYS A 86 23.85 -25.95 -38.82
C LYS A 86 22.74 -25.70 -37.78
N SER A 87 21.57 -26.33 -37.97
CA SER A 87 20.50 -26.37 -36.97
C SER A 87 20.81 -27.34 -35.82
N HIS A 88 20.22 -27.07 -34.65
CA HIS A 88 20.37 -27.88 -33.44
C HIS A 88 19.01 -28.35 -32.95
N GLU A 89 18.91 -29.63 -32.60
CA GLU A 89 17.71 -30.20 -32.00
C GLU A 89 17.70 -29.94 -30.48
N LEU A 90 16.56 -29.47 -29.98
CA LEU A 90 16.33 -29.37 -28.54
C LEU A 90 15.89 -30.74 -28.00
N GLY A 91 16.49 -31.17 -26.89
CA GLY A 91 16.04 -32.38 -26.18
C GLY A 91 14.61 -32.22 -25.63
N PRO A 92 13.95 -33.31 -25.20
CA PRO A 92 12.59 -33.25 -24.69
C PRO A 92 12.49 -32.35 -23.46
N ILE A 93 11.60 -31.36 -23.50
CA ILE A 93 11.34 -30.42 -22.41
C ILE A 93 10.17 -30.96 -21.58
N SER A 94 10.39 -31.11 -20.27
CA SER A 94 9.37 -31.58 -19.31
C SER A 94 8.95 -30.42 -18.39
N CYS A 95 7.65 -30.26 -18.16
CA CYS A 95 7.15 -29.28 -17.18
C CYS A 95 7.39 -29.79 -15.74
N PRO A 96 7.63 -28.89 -14.76
CA PRO A 96 7.69 -29.27 -13.35
C PRO A 96 6.40 -29.95 -12.88
N GLU A 97 6.52 -30.86 -11.90
CA GLU A 97 5.35 -31.49 -11.27
C GLU A 97 4.46 -30.42 -10.59
N GLN A 98 3.15 -30.54 -10.79
CA GLN A 98 2.17 -29.66 -10.14
C GLN A 98 2.00 -30.05 -8.66
N PRO A 99 1.77 -29.08 -7.76
CA PRO A 99 1.51 -29.38 -6.36
C PRO A 99 0.24 -30.23 -6.20
N ALA A 100 0.25 -31.15 -5.23
CA ALA A 100 -0.92 -31.94 -4.90
C ALA A 100 -2.09 -31.03 -4.47
N PRO A 101 -3.35 -31.43 -4.72
CA PRO A 101 -4.50 -30.71 -4.21
C PRO A 101 -4.49 -30.70 -2.67
N PRO A 102 -5.06 -29.68 -2.02
CA PRO A 102 -5.11 -29.60 -0.56
C PRO A 102 -5.88 -30.80 0.01
N SER A 103 -5.47 -31.25 1.20
CA SER A 103 -6.07 -32.41 1.87
C SER A 103 -7.54 -32.20 2.22
N THR A 104 -7.96 -30.94 2.40
CA THR A 104 -9.35 -30.53 2.59
C THR A 104 -9.74 -29.56 1.48
N LEU A 105 -10.82 -29.87 0.76
CA LEU A 105 -11.37 -28.99 -0.27
C LEU A 105 -12.31 -27.98 0.39
N SER A 106 -11.75 -26.84 0.82
CA SER A 106 -12.51 -25.67 1.26
C SER A 106 -12.12 -24.45 0.43
N VAL A 107 -13.01 -23.44 0.37
CA VAL A 107 -12.74 -22.17 -0.32
C VAL A 107 -11.47 -21.51 0.23
N ILE A 108 -11.27 -21.56 1.55
CA ILE A 108 -10.05 -21.06 2.22
C ILE A 108 -8.81 -21.84 1.78
N ALA A 109 -8.85 -23.18 1.79
CA ALA A 109 -7.68 -23.99 1.47
C ALA A 109 -7.26 -23.82 0.01
N SER A 110 -8.24 -23.80 -0.91
CA SER A 110 -8.01 -23.51 -2.32
C SER A 110 -7.53 -22.07 -2.55
N GLY A 111 -8.12 -21.09 -1.84
CA GLY A 111 -7.72 -19.70 -1.89
C GLY A 111 -6.28 -19.47 -1.41
N ARG A 112 -5.88 -20.12 -0.32
CA ARG A 112 -4.50 -20.09 0.18
C ARG A 112 -3.54 -20.70 -0.84
N GLN A 113 -3.87 -21.85 -1.41
CA GLN A 113 -3.03 -22.48 -2.43
C GLN A 113 -2.88 -21.58 -3.68
N LYS A 114 -3.96 -20.91 -4.10
CA LYS A 114 -3.94 -19.92 -5.17
C LYS A 114 -3.02 -18.74 -4.81
N PHE A 115 -3.16 -18.17 -3.61
CA PHE A 115 -2.30 -17.09 -3.13
C PHE A 115 -0.82 -17.47 -3.11
N ASP A 116 -0.50 -18.67 -2.60
CA ASP A 116 0.88 -19.19 -2.57
C ASP A 116 1.43 -19.40 -3.99
N ALA A 117 0.59 -19.85 -4.93
CA ALA A 117 0.95 -19.99 -6.33
C ALA A 117 1.22 -18.64 -7.00
N GLU A 118 0.38 -17.63 -6.75
CA GLU A 118 0.55 -16.26 -7.26
C GLU A 118 1.79 -15.56 -6.69
N LEU A 119 2.14 -15.84 -5.43
CA LEU A 119 3.37 -15.33 -4.83
C LEU A 119 4.62 -15.90 -5.52
N LYS A 120 4.55 -17.17 -5.95
CA LYS A 120 5.64 -17.86 -6.63
C LYS A 120 5.69 -17.57 -8.13
N TYR A 121 4.52 -17.39 -8.75
CA TYR A 121 4.33 -17.14 -10.17
C TYR A 121 3.42 -15.92 -10.35
N PRO A 122 3.97 -14.70 -10.16
CA PRO A 122 3.18 -13.48 -10.28
C PRO A 122 2.53 -13.38 -11.66
N GLN A 123 1.22 -13.15 -11.67
CA GLN A 123 0.46 -12.99 -12.90
C GLN A 123 0.40 -11.51 -13.29
N ARG A 124 0.22 -11.29 -14.58
CA ARG A 124 -0.15 -9.96 -15.06
C ARG A 124 -1.63 -9.76 -14.82
N ILE A 125 -1.94 -8.62 -14.23
CA ILE A 125 -3.29 -8.24 -13.86
C ILE A 125 -3.90 -7.51 -15.06
N ARG A 126 -4.53 -6.35 -14.86
CA ARG A 126 -5.14 -5.57 -15.93
C ARG A 126 -4.20 -4.50 -16.45
N ARG A 127 -4.45 -4.03 -17.67
CA ARG A 127 -3.80 -2.83 -18.20
C ARG A 127 -4.50 -1.60 -17.67
N LEU A 128 -3.72 -0.58 -17.35
CA LEU A 128 -4.28 0.74 -17.06
C LEU A 128 -4.64 1.42 -18.38
N ASN A 129 -5.95 1.58 -18.64
CA ASN A 129 -6.46 2.25 -19.82
C ASN A 129 -6.98 3.65 -19.45
N ILE A 130 -6.14 4.66 -19.66
CA ILE A 130 -6.44 6.06 -19.30
C ILE A 130 -6.46 6.97 -20.52
N PHE A 131 -6.03 6.51 -21.69
CA PHE A 131 -6.20 7.24 -22.94
C PHE A 131 -7.26 6.60 -23.84
N PRO A 132 -7.96 7.40 -24.66
CA PRO A 132 -8.89 6.84 -25.63
C PRO A 132 -8.14 6.07 -26.71
N SER A 133 -8.79 5.05 -27.29
CA SER A 133 -8.21 4.20 -28.33
C SER A 133 -7.67 4.98 -29.53
N SER A 134 -8.19 6.19 -29.79
CA SER A 134 -7.72 7.08 -30.85
C SER A 134 -6.27 7.53 -30.71
N LYS A 135 -5.72 7.52 -29.49
CA LYS A 135 -4.29 7.80 -29.25
C LYS A 135 -3.37 6.64 -29.62
N HIS A 136 -3.95 5.51 -30.03
CA HIS A 136 -3.24 4.28 -30.38
C HIS A 136 -3.65 3.74 -31.76
N GLU A 137 -4.38 4.52 -32.57
CA GLU A 137 -4.86 4.10 -33.90
C GLU A 137 -3.74 3.66 -34.85
N ASP A 138 -2.56 4.26 -34.72
CA ASP A 138 -1.38 3.94 -35.55
C ASP A 138 -0.65 2.65 -35.10
N ILE A 139 -1.08 2.00 -34.02
CA ILE A 139 -0.40 0.84 -33.42
C ILE A 139 -1.28 -0.40 -33.56
N GLN A 140 -0.77 -1.45 -34.24
CA GLN A 140 -1.48 -2.73 -34.32
C GLN A 140 -1.66 -3.35 -32.92
N PRO A 141 -2.71 -4.16 -32.69
CA PRO A 141 -2.97 -4.75 -31.38
C PRO A 141 -1.79 -5.54 -30.81
N ILE A 142 -1.10 -6.35 -31.62
CA ILE A 142 0.07 -7.09 -31.14
C ILE A 142 1.29 -6.19 -30.95
N ASP A 143 1.47 -5.15 -31.77
CA ASP A 143 2.58 -4.20 -31.62
C ASP A 143 2.46 -3.41 -30.32
N ARG A 144 1.23 -3.06 -29.90
CA ARG A 144 0.97 -2.47 -28.58
C ARG A 144 1.47 -3.39 -27.46
N PHE A 145 1.16 -4.69 -27.55
CA PHE A 145 1.59 -5.67 -26.55
C PHE A 145 3.13 -5.73 -26.47
N ILE A 146 3.79 -5.87 -27.61
CA ILE A 146 5.25 -6.03 -27.69
C ILE A 146 5.98 -4.78 -27.18
N VAL A 147 5.50 -3.58 -27.55
CA VAL A 147 6.11 -2.33 -27.07
C VAL A 147 5.89 -2.15 -25.57
N GLU A 148 4.74 -2.54 -25.04
CA GLU A 148 4.52 -2.58 -23.59
C GLU A 148 5.53 -3.51 -22.90
N GLU A 149 5.83 -4.70 -23.47
CA GLU A 149 6.86 -5.60 -22.93
C GLU A 149 8.25 -4.96 -22.94
N TYR A 150 8.63 -4.30 -24.04
CA TYR A 150 9.91 -3.60 -24.10
C TYR A 150 10.03 -2.52 -23.02
N LEU A 151 8.95 -1.76 -22.79
CA LEU A 151 8.91 -0.74 -21.75
C LEU A 151 9.03 -1.35 -20.35
N LEU A 152 8.34 -2.47 -20.09
CA LEU A 152 8.41 -3.19 -18.81
C LEU A 152 9.80 -3.80 -18.59
N ASP A 153 10.41 -4.40 -19.61
CA ASP A 153 11.77 -4.93 -19.53
C ASP A 153 12.78 -3.81 -19.25
N VAL A 154 12.65 -2.66 -19.92
CA VAL A 154 13.51 -1.50 -19.67
C VAL A 154 13.35 -0.99 -18.24
N LEU A 155 12.12 -0.92 -17.72
CA LEU A 155 11.87 -0.57 -16.31
C LEU A 155 12.48 -1.61 -15.36
N LEU A 156 12.34 -2.91 -15.67
CA LEU A 156 12.83 -4.01 -14.86
C LEU A 156 14.36 -4.04 -14.80
N PHE A 157 15.04 -4.04 -15.94
CA PHE A 157 16.49 -4.21 -16.01
C PHE A 157 17.26 -2.93 -15.67
N LEU A 158 16.68 -1.74 -15.91
CA LEU A 158 17.34 -0.45 -15.63
C LEU A 158 16.78 0.27 -14.39
N ASN A 159 16.16 -0.46 -13.45
CA ASN A 159 15.61 0.11 -12.21
C ASN A 159 16.67 0.80 -11.33
N GLY A 160 17.94 0.42 -11.45
CA GLY A 160 19.08 1.07 -10.78
C GLY A 160 19.66 2.28 -11.51
N CYS A 161 19.33 2.48 -12.79
CA CYS A 161 19.96 3.44 -13.70
C CYS A 161 18.91 4.33 -14.39
N ARG A 162 18.17 5.14 -13.63
CA ARG A 162 17.01 5.92 -14.12
C ARG A 162 17.23 6.74 -15.40
N LYS A 163 18.42 7.30 -15.61
CA LYS A 163 18.74 8.11 -16.80
C LYS A 163 18.87 7.24 -18.05
N GLU A 164 19.52 6.10 -17.91
CA GLU A 164 19.60 5.11 -18.99
C GLU A 164 18.22 4.54 -19.27
N CYS A 165 17.46 4.20 -18.22
CA CYS A 165 16.07 3.78 -18.34
C CYS A 165 15.25 4.77 -19.20
N ALA A 166 15.23 6.05 -18.85
CA ALA A 166 14.53 7.07 -19.63
C ALA A 166 15.06 7.20 -21.07
N SER A 167 16.38 7.11 -21.27
CA SER A 167 16.98 7.16 -22.61
C SER A 167 16.56 5.97 -23.49
N TYR A 168 16.56 4.75 -22.95
CA TYR A 168 16.14 3.56 -23.68
C TYR A 168 14.63 3.54 -23.92
N MET A 169 13.83 3.96 -22.94
CA MET A 169 12.38 4.10 -23.11
C MET A 169 12.04 5.12 -24.20
N ALA A 170 12.72 6.28 -24.25
CA ALA A 170 12.49 7.28 -25.29
C ALA A 170 13.01 6.88 -26.68
N GLY A 171 13.94 5.91 -26.74
CA GLY A 171 14.67 5.51 -27.93
C GLY A 171 14.36 4.11 -28.43
N LEU A 172 13.19 3.53 -28.11
CA LEU A 172 12.81 2.21 -28.64
C LEU A 172 12.82 2.24 -30.18
N PRO A 173 13.41 1.23 -30.83
CA PRO A 173 13.52 1.18 -32.28
C PRO A 173 12.19 0.70 -32.89
N VAL A 174 11.16 1.53 -32.86
CA VAL A 174 9.85 1.24 -33.48
C VAL A 174 9.46 2.37 -34.45
N PRO A 175 8.74 2.06 -35.55
CA PRO A 175 8.48 3.04 -36.61
C PRO A 175 7.32 4.00 -36.31
N PHE A 176 6.61 3.81 -35.19
CA PHE A 176 5.44 4.58 -34.79
C PHE A 176 5.65 5.26 -33.43
N ARG A 177 4.78 6.21 -33.10
CA ARG A 177 4.79 6.94 -31.83
C ARG A 177 4.16 6.11 -30.72
N TYR A 178 4.67 6.22 -29.50
CA TYR A 178 4.25 5.37 -28.37
C TYR A 178 4.30 6.10 -27.01
N GLU A 179 4.34 7.43 -26.99
CA GLU A 179 4.45 8.22 -25.76
C GLU A 179 3.25 8.03 -24.83
N TYR A 180 2.04 7.89 -25.39
CA TYR A 180 0.82 7.57 -24.61
C TYR A 180 0.90 6.18 -23.97
N LEU A 181 1.35 5.18 -24.75
CA LEU A 181 1.55 3.81 -24.24
C LEU A 181 2.63 3.81 -23.16
N MET A 182 3.73 4.55 -23.35
CA MET A 182 4.80 4.71 -22.37
C MET A 182 4.28 5.28 -21.05
N ALA A 183 3.49 6.35 -21.09
CA ALA A 183 2.90 6.91 -19.88
C ALA A 183 1.93 5.91 -19.21
N GLU A 184 1.05 5.26 -19.98
CA GLU A 184 0.16 4.20 -19.47
C GLU A 184 0.94 3.08 -18.78
N THR A 185 2.00 2.57 -19.41
CA THR A 185 2.84 1.52 -18.83
C THR A 185 3.45 1.99 -17.51
N ILE A 186 4.03 3.18 -17.44
CA ILE A 186 4.65 3.67 -16.20
C ILE A 186 3.60 3.87 -15.10
N PHE A 187 2.45 4.48 -15.40
CA PHE A 187 1.37 4.63 -14.41
C PHE A 187 0.77 3.29 -14.00
N SER A 188 0.67 2.31 -14.90
CA SER A 188 0.22 0.96 -14.56
C SER A 188 1.12 0.32 -13.51
N GLN A 189 2.45 0.51 -13.62
CA GLN A 189 3.42 -0.02 -12.66
C GLN A 189 3.40 0.76 -11.34
N LEU A 190 3.28 2.09 -11.40
CA LEU A 190 3.17 2.94 -10.22
C LEU A 190 1.92 2.63 -9.40
N LEU A 191 0.80 2.36 -10.06
CA LEU A 191 -0.50 2.11 -9.43
C LEU A 191 -0.75 0.61 -9.19
N LEU A 192 0.16 -0.28 -9.60
CA LEU A 192 -0.04 -1.74 -9.60
C LEU A 192 -0.41 -2.28 -8.23
N LEU A 193 -1.52 -3.00 -8.15
CA LEU A 193 -1.98 -3.66 -6.93
C LEU A 193 -1.45 -5.11 -6.88
N PRO A 194 -1.11 -5.69 -5.72
CA PRO A 194 -1.14 -5.09 -4.38
C PRO A 194 -0.02 -4.08 -4.15
N HIS A 195 1.12 -4.22 -4.84
CA HIS A 195 2.29 -3.36 -4.68
C HIS A 195 2.97 -3.07 -6.03
N PRO A 196 3.55 -1.88 -6.22
CA PRO A 196 4.41 -1.60 -7.36
C PRO A 196 5.66 -2.49 -7.31
N PRO A 197 6.19 -2.99 -8.46
CA PRO A 197 7.39 -3.83 -8.47
C PRO A 197 8.63 -3.14 -7.89
N PHE A 198 8.69 -1.81 -8.01
CA PHE A 198 9.76 -0.97 -7.45
C PHE A 198 9.20 0.13 -6.57
N LYS A 199 10.06 0.76 -5.77
CA LYS A 199 9.63 1.88 -4.91
C LYS A 199 8.99 3.00 -5.76
N PRO A 200 7.83 3.58 -5.36
CA PRO A 200 7.13 4.63 -6.13
C PRO A 200 8.01 5.81 -6.60
N ILE A 201 9.03 6.16 -5.80
CA ILE A 201 10.01 7.20 -6.12
C ILE A 201 10.74 6.93 -7.45
N TYR A 202 10.99 5.67 -7.79
CA TYR A 202 11.65 5.28 -9.03
C TYR A 202 10.86 5.77 -10.25
N TYR A 203 9.55 5.45 -10.31
CA TYR A 203 8.69 5.89 -11.41
C TYR A 203 8.59 7.41 -11.49
N THR A 204 8.57 8.10 -10.35
CA THR A 204 8.58 9.58 -10.33
C THR A 204 9.83 10.12 -11.04
N LEU A 205 11.01 9.57 -10.71
CA LEU A 205 12.27 10.00 -11.28
C LEU A 205 12.40 9.64 -12.78
N VAL A 206 11.87 8.49 -13.20
CA VAL A 206 11.81 8.09 -14.61
C VAL A 206 10.93 9.05 -15.40
N ILE A 207 9.72 9.38 -14.91
CA ILE A 207 8.82 10.35 -15.54
C ILE A 207 9.52 11.72 -15.68
N MET A 208 10.22 12.17 -14.63
CA MET A 208 10.97 13.43 -14.68
C MET A 208 12.08 13.43 -15.74
N ASP A 209 12.84 12.33 -15.86
CA ASP A 209 13.90 12.22 -16.85
C ASP A 209 13.33 12.08 -18.28
N LEU A 210 12.18 11.42 -18.45
CA LEU A 210 11.45 11.36 -19.72
C LEU A 210 10.90 12.73 -20.14
N CYS A 211 10.38 13.54 -19.22
CA CYS A 211 9.99 14.93 -19.51
C CYS A 211 11.17 15.77 -20.02
N LYS A 212 12.41 15.47 -19.59
CA LYS A 212 13.62 16.13 -20.09
C LYS A 212 14.10 15.56 -21.41
N ALA A 213 13.96 14.25 -21.63
CA ALA A 213 14.32 13.59 -22.87
C ALA A 213 13.36 13.95 -24.02
N LEU A 214 12.08 14.16 -23.72
CA LEU A 214 11.00 14.41 -24.69
C LEU A 214 10.19 15.69 -24.33
N PRO A 215 10.83 16.87 -24.26
CA PRO A 215 10.21 18.08 -23.70
C PRO A 215 9.02 18.61 -24.50
N GLY A 216 8.96 18.34 -25.81
CA GLY A 216 7.85 18.77 -26.67
C GLY A 216 6.65 17.82 -26.73
N ALA A 217 6.71 16.67 -26.07
CA ALA A 217 5.67 15.64 -26.17
C ALA A 217 5.27 15.07 -24.80
N PHE A 218 6.22 14.51 -24.06
CA PHE A 218 5.91 13.70 -22.88
C PHE A 218 5.25 14.49 -21.73
N PRO A 219 5.62 15.75 -21.42
CA PRO A 219 4.92 16.54 -20.40
C PRO A 219 3.41 16.68 -20.66
N ALA A 220 3.00 16.88 -21.92
CA ALA A 220 1.58 16.99 -22.29
C ALA A 220 0.85 15.66 -22.11
N VAL A 221 1.51 14.53 -22.41
CA VAL A 221 0.96 13.19 -22.20
C VAL A 221 0.77 12.91 -20.69
N VAL A 222 1.77 13.24 -19.86
CA VAL A 222 1.67 13.09 -18.40
C VAL A 222 0.53 13.94 -17.85
N ALA A 223 0.40 15.20 -18.27
CA ALA A 223 -0.71 16.05 -17.86
C ALA A 223 -2.07 15.49 -18.30
N GLY A 224 -2.16 14.88 -19.49
CA GLY A 224 -3.37 14.18 -19.96
C GLY A 224 -3.71 12.93 -19.12
N ALA A 225 -2.69 12.17 -18.70
CA ALA A 225 -2.87 11.03 -17.81
C ALA A 225 -3.46 11.46 -16.46
N VAL A 226 -2.90 12.51 -15.85
CA VAL A 226 -3.38 13.05 -14.57
C VAL A 226 -4.82 13.53 -14.67
N ARG A 227 -5.17 14.29 -15.72
CA ARG A 227 -6.55 14.74 -15.95
C ARG A 227 -7.52 13.56 -16.04
N THR A 228 -7.16 12.52 -16.82
CA THR A 228 -8.05 11.36 -16.96
C THR A 228 -8.19 10.56 -15.66
N LEU A 229 -7.11 10.41 -14.89
CA LEU A 229 -7.16 9.76 -13.58
C LEU A 229 -7.99 10.58 -12.58
N PHE A 230 -7.89 11.91 -12.62
CA PHE A 230 -8.66 12.82 -11.79
C PHE A 230 -10.16 12.81 -12.13
N ASP A 231 -10.51 12.77 -13.42
CA ASP A 231 -11.89 12.65 -13.88
C ASP A 231 -12.54 11.34 -13.38
N LYS A 232 -11.74 10.27 -13.30
CA LYS A 232 -12.18 8.94 -12.84
C LYS A 232 -11.90 8.66 -11.36
N ILE A 233 -11.48 9.67 -10.58
CA ILE A 233 -10.96 9.45 -9.21
C ILE A 233 -12.00 8.83 -8.27
N ALA A 234 -13.29 9.07 -8.49
CA ALA A 234 -14.38 8.48 -7.71
C ALA A 234 -14.45 6.95 -7.83
N TYR A 235 -13.94 6.39 -8.93
CA TYR A 235 -13.89 4.95 -9.20
C TYR A 235 -12.50 4.36 -8.99
N LEU A 236 -11.45 5.16 -8.97
CA LEU A 236 -10.09 4.68 -8.76
C LEU A 236 -9.99 3.92 -7.42
N ASP A 237 -9.28 2.81 -7.34
CA ASP A 237 -9.10 2.07 -6.08
C ASP A 237 -8.43 2.96 -5.02
N THR A 238 -8.82 2.81 -3.74
CA THR A 238 -8.34 3.65 -2.64
C THR A 238 -6.82 3.71 -2.55
N GLU A 239 -6.13 2.58 -2.72
CA GLU A 239 -4.67 2.54 -2.68
C GLU A 239 -4.06 3.24 -3.90
N CYS A 240 -4.67 3.10 -5.07
CA CYS A 240 -4.27 3.83 -6.27
C CYS A 240 -4.48 5.36 -6.10
N ARG A 241 -5.57 5.81 -5.45
CA ARG A 241 -5.78 7.23 -5.13
C ARG A 241 -4.67 7.75 -4.23
N THR A 242 -4.35 7.05 -3.14
CA THR A 242 -3.27 7.45 -2.22
C THR A 242 -1.93 7.53 -2.95
N ARG A 243 -1.59 6.56 -3.79
CA ARG A 243 -0.36 6.60 -4.61
C ARG A 243 -0.34 7.75 -5.60
N LEU A 244 -1.47 8.04 -6.24
CA LEU A 244 -1.59 9.16 -7.16
C LEU A 244 -1.39 10.50 -6.45
N ILE A 245 -1.99 10.70 -5.27
CA ILE A 245 -1.80 11.89 -4.43
C ILE A 245 -0.31 12.06 -4.11
N LEU A 246 0.34 11.02 -3.56
CA LEU A 246 1.75 11.05 -3.16
C LEU A 246 2.69 11.29 -4.35
N TRP A 247 2.44 10.64 -5.48
CA TRP A 247 3.22 10.84 -6.69
C TRP A 247 3.02 12.25 -7.24
N PHE A 248 1.78 12.74 -7.32
CA PHE A 248 1.47 14.00 -7.97
C PHE A 248 2.01 15.19 -7.17
N SER A 249 1.84 15.20 -5.85
CA SER A 249 2.42 16.25 -4.98
C SER A 249 3.95 16.28 -5.08
N HIS A 250 4.60 15.11 -5.13
CA HIS A 250 6.05 15.03 -5.29
C HIS A 250 6.50 15.41 -6.71
N HIS A 251 5.71 15.09 -7.74
CA HIS A 251 5.96 15.54 -9.10
C HIS A 251 5.92 17.07 -9.16
N LEU A 252 4.85 17.69 -8.69
CA LEU A 252 4.69 19.15 -8.67
C LEU A 252 5.79 19.86 -7.88
N SER A 253 6.25 19.32 -6.75
CA SER A 253 7.37 19.92 -6.00
C SER A 253 8.68 20.01 -6.79
N ASN A 254 8.86 19.16 -7.80
CA ASN A 254 10.01 19.19 -8.70
C ASN A 254 9.82 20.13 -9.92
N PHE A 255 8.59 20.61 -10.15
CA PHE A 255 8.23 21.56 -11.21
C PHE A 255 7.66 22.86 -10.62
N GLN A 256 8.23 23.31 -9.50
CA GLN A 256 7.91 24.58 -8.85
C GLN A 256 6.44 24.74 -8.43
N PHE A 257 5.74 23.62 -8.19
CA PHE A 257 4.33 23.56 -7.81
C PHE A 257 3.38 24.11 -8.90
N VAL A 258 3.81 24.13 -10.17
CA VAL A 258 3.03 24.69 -11.26
C VAL A 258 2.02 23.66 -11.79
N TRP A 259 0.74 24.02 -11.70
CA TRP A 259 -0.38 23.31 -12.32
C TRP A 259 -1.47 24.33 -12.71
N PRO A 260 -2.24 24.12 -13.80
CA PRO A 260 -3.39 24.96 -14.15
C PRO A 260 -4.56 24.73 -13.17
N TRP A 261 -4.39 25.17 -11.92
CA TRP A 261 -5.35 24.98 -10.83
C TRP A 261 -6.74 25.55 -11.11
N GLU A 262 -6.85 26.55 -11.99
CA GLU A 262 -8.12 27.10 -12.45
C GLU A 262 -9.03 26.05 -13.10
N GLU A 263 -8.44 25.04 -13.78
CA GLU A 263 -9.18 23.93 -14.39
C GLU A 263 -9.91 23.06 -13.35
N TRP A 264 -9.44 23.05 -12.10
CA TRP A 264 -10.00 22.26 -11.00
C TRP A 264 -10.75 23.09 -9.96
N SER A 265 -10.89 24.40 -10.16
CA SER A 265 -11.60 25.28 -9.23
C SER A 265 -13.05 24.86 -8.97
N TYR A 266 -13.70 24.21 -9.94
CA TYR A 266 -15.08 23.70 -9.84
C TYR A 266 -15.29 22.67 -8.72
N VAL A 267 -14.23 22.05 -8.17
CA VAL A 267 -14.38 21.11 -7.05
C VAL A 267 -14.93 21.76 -5.79
N LEU A 268 -14.82 23.09 -5.67
CA LEU A 268 -15.38 23.84 -4.53
C LEU A 268 -16.91 23.82 -4.53
N ASP A 269 -17.52 23.68 -5.70
CA ASP A 269 -18.97 23.55 -5.88
C ASP A 269 -19.47 22.14 -5.52
N GLN A 270 -18.56 21.18 -5.35
CA GLN A 270 -18.88 19.82 -4.92
C GLN A 270 -18.94 19.71 -3.38
N PRO A 271 -19.71 18.74 -2.84
CA PRO A 271 -19.69 18.45 -1.42
C PRO A 271 -18.28 18.18 -0.88
N ARG A 272 -18.02 18.50 0.39
CA ARG A 272 -16.70 18.32 1.03
C ARG A 272 -16.13 16.90 0.94
N TRP A 273 -17.02 15.90 0.81
CA TRP A 273 -16.68 14.48 0.70
C TRP A 273 -16.48 13.99 -0.74
N ALA A 274 -16.68 14.82 -1.75
CA ALA A 274 -16.52 14.42 -3.13
C ALA A 274 -15.05 14.02 -3.40
N PRO A 275 -14.79 12.85 -4.00
CA PRO A 275 -13.43 12.35 -4.22
C PRO A 275 -12.48 13.31 -4.96
N GLN A 276 -12.98 14.13 -5.89
CA GLN A 276 -12.17 15.15 -6.58
C GLN A 276 -11.75 16.28 -5.64
N ARG A 277 -12.68 16.77 -4.81
CA ARG A 277 -12.38 17.81 -3.80
C ARG A 277 -11.39 17.31 -2.76
N VAL A 278 -11.59 16.10 -2.25
CA VAL A 278 -10.67 15.45 -1.30
C VAL A 278 -9.30 15.23 -1.93
N PHE A 279 -9.23 14.81 -3.20
CA PHE A 279 -7.96 14.67 -3.92
C PHE A 279 -7.17 15.98 -3.97
N VAL A 280 -7.82 17.10 -4.33
CA VAL A 280 -7.15 18.41 -4.36
C VAL A 280 -6.68 18.84 -2.97
N GLN A 281 -7.54 18.68 -1.95
CA GLN A 281 -7.19 18.98 -0.56
C GLN A 281 -5.96 18.18 -0.10
N GLU A 282 -5.93 16.88 -0.35
CA GLU A 282 -4.82 16.00 0.04
C GLU A 282 -3.54 16.28 -0.78
N VAL A 283 -3.64 16.65 -2.06
CA VAL A 283 -2.46 17.07 -2.83
C VAL A 283 -1.85 18.34 -2.25
N LEU A 284 -2.67 19.37 -1.96
CA LEU A 284 -2.21 20.63 -1.37
C LEU A 284 -1.62 20.41 0.04
N GLU A 285 -2.22 19.52 0.81
CA GLU A 285 -1.70 19.08 2.11
C GLU A 285 -0.27 18.53 1.99
N ARG A 286 -0.05 17.62 1.04
CA ARG A 286 1.26 17.01 0.81
C ARG A 286 2.27 17.99 0.22
N GLU A 287 1.85 18.92 -0.62
CA GLU A 287 2.70 20.01 -1.11
C GLU A 287 3.17 20.92 0.03
N VAL A 288 2.31 21.24 0.99
CA VAL A 288 2.72 22.01 2.18
C VAL A 288 3.75 21.25 3.00
N ARG A 289 3.63 19.92 3.15
CA ARG A 289 4.66 19.09 3.82
C ARG A 289 6.00 19.07 3.08
N LEU A 290 5.98 19.19 1.74
CA LEU A 290 7.16 19.23 0.88
C LEU A 290 7.77 20.64 0.75
N SER A 291 7.10 21.66 1.28
CA SER A 291 7.45 23.07 1.15
C SER A 291 7.06 23.83 2.42
N TYR A 292 6.57 25.07 2.28
CA TYR A 292 5.96 25.83 3.34
C TYR A 292 4.66 26.47 2.84
N TRP A 293 3.74 26.73 3.77
CA TRP A 293 2.36 27.15 3.48
C TRP A 293 2.27 28.33 2.50
N ASP A 294 3.05 29.40 2.72
CA ASP A 294 3.00 30.59 1.86
C ASP A 294 3.46 30.30 0.42
N LYS A 295 4.37 29.32 0.21
CA LYS A 295 4.81 28.95 -1.14
C LYS A 295 3.72 28.20 -1.92
N VAL A 296 2.98 27.33 -1.24
CA VAL A 296 1.88 26.57 -1.86
C VAL A 296 0.67 27.46 -2.08
N LYS A 297 0.40 28.42 -1.18
CA LYS A 297 -0.58 29.47 -1.45
C LYS A 297 -0.23 30.26 -2.71
N GLN A 298 1.04 30.60 -2.90
CA GLN A 298 1.48 31.30 -4.11
C GLN A 298 1.24 30.48 -5.39
N SER A 299 1.38 29.15 -5.35
CA SER A 299 1.20 28.32 -6.55
C SER A 299 -0.24 28.21 -7.03
N ILE A 300 -1.22 28.55 -6.18
CA ILE A 300 -2.66 28.56 -6.51
C ILE A 300 -3.23 29.98 -6.73
N GLU A 301 -2.38 31.00 -6.92
CA GLU A 301 -2.84 32.40 -7.12
C GLU A 301 -3.78 32.58 -8.33
N ASN A 302 -3.70 31.71 -9.33
CA ASN A 302 -4.60 31.63 -10.48
C ASN A 302 -5.99 31.07 -10.13
N ALA A 303 -6.17 30.45 -8.97
CA ALA A 303 -7.41 29.85 -8.48
C ALA A 303 -7.62 30.16 -6.99
N PRO A 304 -7.86 31.42 -6.60
CA PRO A 304 -7.81 31.87 -5.20
C PRO A 304 -8.82 31.18 -4.28
N GLY A 305 -9.95 30.69 -4.80
CA GLY A 305 -10.93 29.92 -4.01
C GLY A 305 -10.35 28.63 -3.42
N LEU A 306 -9.31 28.04 -4.05
CA LEU A 306 -8.66 26.83 -3.54
C LEU A 306 -7.87 27.06 -2.25
N GLU A 307 -7.67 28.32 -1.82
CA GLU A 307 -7.09 28.63 -0.51
C GLU A 307 -7.89 27.98 0.64
N GLU A 308 -9.21 27.79 0.46
CA GLU A 308 -10.07 27.09 1.42
C GLU A 308 -9.72 25.61 1.62
N LEU A 309 -9.04 24.99 0.64
CA LEU A 309 -8.61 23.59 0.69
C LEU A 309 -7.17 23.42 1.20
N LEU A 310 -6.45 24.52 1.45
CA LEU A 310 -5.14 24.43 2.08
C LEU A 310 -5.27 23.88 3.51
N PRO A 311 -4.31 23.09 4.00
CA PRO A 311 -4.30 22.73 5.41
C PRO A 311 -4.22 24.01 6.26
N PRO A 312 -4.79 24.00 7.48
CA PRO A 312 -4.64 25.11 8.42
C PRO A 312 -3.17 25.50 8.56
N ARG A 313 -2.89 26.79 8.77
CA ARG A 313 -1.52 27.23 9.06
C ARG A 313 -0.99 26.42 10.24
N GLY A 314 0.08 25.67 9.99
CA GLY A 314 0.64 24.75 10.96
C GLY A 314 1.08 25.44 12.24
N GLY A 315 1.12 24.69 13.33
CA GLY A 315 1.53 25.18 14.64
C GLY A 315 1.09 24.25 15.75
N SER A 316 1.64 24.45 16.94
CA SER A 316 1.18 23.77 18.16
C SER A 316 -0.07 24.46 18.71
N ASN A 317 -0.96 23.66 19.29
CA ASN A 317 -2.13 24.14 20.03
C ASN A 317 -1.89 23.89 21.52
N PHE A 318 -0.92 24.63 22.07
CA PHE A 318 -0.51 24.48 23.45
C PHE A 318 -1.52 25.11 24.42
N LYS A 319 -2.14 24.28 25.26
CA LYS A 319 -3.20 24.69 26.21
C LYS A 319 -2.73 25.68 27.28
N TYR A 320 -1.42 25.77 27.53
CA TYR A 320 -0.84 26.61 28.59
C TYR A 320 0.07 27.71 28.05
N GLY A 321 -0.14 28.13 26.80
CA GLY A 321 0.60 29.25 26.21
C GLY A 321 0.36 30.58 26.96
N PRO A 322 1.21 31.59 26.72
CA PRO A 322 0.98 32.93 27.24
C PRO A 322 -0.20 33.57 26.49
N GLU A 323 -1.43 33.36 26.95
CA GLU A 323 -2.55 34.23 26.57
C GLU A 323 -2.54 35.45 27.48
N ASP A 324 -2.45 36.65 26.89
CA ASP A 324 -2.23 37.93 27.59
C ASP A 324 -3.36 38.36 28.54
N ASP A 325 -4.48 37.62 28.63
CA ASP A 325 -5.69 38.04 29.35
C ASP A 325 -6.35 36.98 30.26
N LYS A 326 -5.70 35.82 30.51
CA LYS A 326 -6.23 34.81 31.45
C LYS A 326 -5.40 34.73 32.72
N GLU A 327 -6.07 34.75 33.88
CA GLU A 327 -5.45 34.40 35.16
C GLU A 327 -4.73 33.05 35.03
N LYS A 328 -3.48 32.99 35.51
CA LYS A 328 -2.69 31.75 35.50
C LYS A 328 -3.41 30.69 36.31
N THR A 329 -4.03 29.74 35.62
CA THR A 329 -4.66 28.58 36.25
C THR A 329 -3.60 27.73 36.95
N ASP A 330 -4.03 26.96 37.96
CA ASP A 330 -3.15 26.05 38.70
C ASP A 330 -2.43 25.06 37.76
N GLN A 331 -3.13 24.61 36.70
CA GLN A 331 -2.59 23.74 35.65
C GLN A 331 -1.47 24.44 34.83
N HIS A 332 -1.59 25.74 34.57
CA HIS A 332 -0.54 26.52 33.90
C HIS A 332 0.73 26.60 34.76
N LEU A 333 0.59 26.77 36.08
CA LEU A 333 1.73 26.76 37.01
C LEU A 333 2.44 25.40 37.01
N LEU A 334 1.69 24.30 37.02
CA LEU A 334 2.24 22.94 36.95
C LEU A 334 2.95 22.67 35.62
N SER A 335 2.41 23.17 34.50
CA SER A 335 3.07 23.11 33.19
C SER A 335 4.40 23.87 33.17
N LEU A 336 4.45 25.05 33.80
CA LEU A 336 5.69 25.83 33.96
C LEU A 336 6.70 25.13 34.87
N GLU A 337 6.23 24.51 35.95
CA GLU A 337 7.08 23.75 36.87
C GLU A 337 7.70 22.55 36.16
N LEU A 338 6.90 21.74 35.46
CA LEU A 338 7.39 20.62 34.66
C LEU A 338 8.38 21.09 33.58
N SER A 339 8.09 22.21 32.91
CA SER A 339 9.02 22.83 31.96
C SER A 339 10.35 23.20 32.61
N SER A 340 10.32 23.75 33.82
CA SER A 340 11.50 24.09 34.61
C SER A 340 12.29 22.83 35.00
N MET A 341 11.62 21.76 35.42
CA MET A 341 12.25 20.49 35.76
C MET A 341 12.97 19.87 34.55
N VAL A 342 12.35 19.87 33.37
CA VAL A 342 12.95 19.36 32.14
C VAL A 342 14.14 20.21 31.70
N LYS A 343 14.01 21.54 31.71
CA LYS A 343 15.11 22.48 31.41
C LYS A 343 16.27 22.33 32.40
N GLY A 344 15.94 22.15 33.68
CA GLY A 344 16.86 21.85 34.78
C GLY A 344 17.43 20.43 34.75
N ARG A 345 17.08 19.62 33.74
CA ARG A 345 17.58 18.25 33.53
C ARG A 345 17.33 17.32 34.72
N LYS A 346 16.23 17.53 35.44
CA LYS A 346 15.76 16.63 36.50
C LYS A 346 15.63 15.21 35.96
N THR A 347 15.89 14.24 36.82
CA THR A 347 15.82 12.83 36.47
C THR A 347 14.36 12.40 36.28
N ILE A 348 14.14 11.36 35.48
CA ILE A 348 12.80 10.77 35.26
C ILE A 348 12.14 10.40 36.59
N ARG A 349 12.90 9.86 37.54
CA ARG A 349 12.41 9.46 38.87
C ARG A 349 11.90 10.66 39.67
N GLU A 350 12.65 11.76 39.69
CA GLU A 350 12.22 12.99 40.38
C GLU A 350 10.91 13.55 39.79
N ILE A 351 10.75 13.51 38.46
CA ILE A 351 9.53 13.96 37.78
C ILE A 351 8.36 13.04 38.10
N ILE A 352 8.55 11.71 38.07
CA ILE A 352 7.50 10.74 38.42
C ILE A 352 7.03 10.95 39.87
N VAL A 353 7.97 11.12 40.82
CA VAL A 353 7.63 11.35 42.23
C VAL A 353 6.83 12.66 42.39
N TRP A 354 7.26 13.74 41.75
CA TRP A 354 6.51 15.00 41.75
C TRP A 354 5.09 14.84 41.19
N ILE A 355 4.93 14.07 40.10
CA ILE A 355 3.60 13.78 39.55
C ILE A 355 2.74 12.98 40.53
N GLU A 356 3.28 11.90 41.10
CA GLU A 356 2.55 10.98 41.99
C GLU A 356 2.18 11.63 43.33
N GLU A 357 3.02 12.53 43.86
CA GLU A 357 2.82 13.16 45.17
C GLU A 357 2.07 14.50 45.09
N SER A 358 2.30 15.29 44.03
CA SER A 358 1.82 16.68 43.98
C SER A 358 0.73 16.92 42.94
N VAL A 359 0.75 16.23 41.80
CA VAL A 359 -0.15 16.54 40.67
C VAL A 359 -1.35 15.60 40.65
N PHE A 360 -1.07 14.29 40.61
CA PHE A 360 -2.08 13.24 40.46
C PHE A 360 -3.12 13.23 41.59
N PRO A 361 -2.76 13.34 42.88
CA PRO A 361 -3.73 13.29 43.98
C PRO A 361 -4.72 14.47 43.98
N ILE A 362 -4.31 15.61 43.42
CA ILE A 362 -5.10 16.86 43.45
C ILE A 362 -5.98 16.99 42.21
N HIS A 363 -5.43 16.68 41.02
CA HIS A 363 -6.10 16.97 39.74
C HIS A 363 -6.66 15.73 39.03
N GLY A 364 -6.36 14.53 39.54
CA GLY A 364 -6.76 13.27 38.92
C GLY A 364 -6.01 12.96 37.63
N PHE A 365 -6.33 11.82 37.03
CA PHE A 365 -5.58 11.26 35.91
C PHE A 365 -5.64 12.12 34.63
N GLU A 366 -6.83 12.45 34.13
CA GLU A 366 -7.00 13.14 32.84
C GLU A 366 -6.28 14.49 32.79
N THR A 367 -6.43 15.29 33.85
CA THR A 367 -5.74 16.57 33.98
C THR A 367 -4.22 16.38 34.05
N THR A 368 -3.75 15.41 34.83
CA THR A 368 -2.32 15.11 34.96
C THR A 368 -1.72 14.70 33.62
N LEU A 369 -2.40 13.80 32.89
CA LEU A 369 -2.01 13.38 31.55
C LEU A 369 -1.95 14.58 30.60
N THR A 370 -2.98 15.42 30.62
CA THR A 370 -3.05 16.62 29.78
C THR A 370 -1.86 17.55 30.04
N ILE A 371 -1.56 17.86 31.31
CA ILE A 371 -0.41 18.68 31.69
C ILE A 371 0.88 18.06 31.16
N VAL A 372 1.13 16.80 31.47
CA VAL A 372 2.39 16.13 31.11
C VAL A 372 2.57 16.03 29.60
N ALA A 373 1.55 15.56 28.87
CA ALA A 373 1.60 15.39 27.43
C ALA A 373 1.78 16.74 26.71
N GLN A 374 0.94 17.74 27.02
CA GLN A 374 1.01 19.08 26.41
C GLN A 374 2.38 19.72 26.66
N THR A 375 2.87 19.70 27.89
CA THR A 375 4.14 20.35 28.24
C THR A 375 5.33 19.66 27.57
N LEU A 376 5.38 18.32 27.56
CA LEU A 376 6.49 17.59 26.92
C LEU A 376 6.48 17.78 25.39
N LEU A 377 5.29 17.75 24.76
CA LEU A 377 5.15 18.06 23.33
C LEU A 377 5.59 19.49 23.03
N ASP A 378 5.25 20.45 23.89
CA ASP A 378 5.64 21.85 23.73
C ASP A 378 7.14 22.08 23.81
N ILE A 379 7.81 21.46 24.77
CA ILE A 379 9.29 21.47 24.84
C ILE A 379 9.91 20.89 23.55
N GLY A 380 9.27 19.87 22.97
CA GLY A 380 9.71 19.19 21.74
C GLY A 380 9.28 19.85 20.43
N SER A 381 8.43 20.88 20.46
CA SER A 381 7.67 21.36 19.28
C SER A 381 8.52 22.07 18.22
N LYS A 382 9.71 22.54 18.58
CA LYS A 382 10.55 23.38 17.71
C LYS A 382 11.04 22.67 16.43
N SER A 383 11.34 21.38 16.51
CA SER A 383 11.71 20.56 15.34
C SER A 383 11.57 19.08 15.64
N PHE A 384 11.59 18.24 14.60
CA PHE A 384 11.54 16.78 14.76
C PHE A 384 12.62 16.23 15.71
N THR A 385 13.84 16.79 15.67
CA THR A 385 14.93 16.40 16.57
C THR A 385 14.65 16.75 18.03
N HIS A 386 14.01 17.90 18.30
CA HIS A 386 13.63 18.27 19.66
C HIS A 386 12.58 17.31 20.21
N LEU A 387 11.55 16.99 19.42
CA LEU A 387 10.55 15.99 19.76
C LEU A 387 11.19 14.63 20.09
N ILE A 388 12.06 14.13 19.21
CA ILE A 388 12.78 12.86 19.42
C ILE A 388 13.58 12.91 20.73
N THR A 389 14.34 13.98 20.96
CA THR A 389 15.17 14.14 22.16
C THR A 389 14.33 14.11 23.44
N VAL A 390 13.16 14.77 23.44
CA VAL A 390 12.26 14.78 24.59
C VAL A 390 11.66 13.41 24.83
N LEU A 391 11.17 12.74 23.78
CA LEU A 391 10.57 11.40 23.90
C LEU A 391 11.59 10.35 24.35
N GLU A 392 12.83 10.38 23.84
CA GLU A 392 13.90 9.46 24.27
C GLU A 392 14.25 9.64 25.74
N ARG A 393 14.32 10.89 26.20
CA ARG A 393 14.78 11.20 27.56
C ARG A 393 13.69 11.11 28.61
N TYR A 394 12.47 11.54 28.29
CA TYR A 394 11.38 11.71 29.24
C TYR A 394 10.15 10.85 28.91
N GLY A 395 10.15 10.09 27.81
CA GLY A 395 9.02 9.23 27.42
C GLY A 395 8.63 8.19 28.47
N GLN A 396 9.56 7.75 29.34
CA GLN A 396 9.24 6.86 30.45
C GLN A 396 8.28 7.48 31.48
N VAL A 397 8.22 8.82 31.59
CA VAL A 397 7.20 9.50 32.41
C VAL A 397 5.81 9.24 31.81
N ILE A 398 5.69 9.34 30.49
CA ILE A 398 4.45 9.05 29.75
C ILE A 398 4.08 7.57 29.90
N ALA A 399 5.04 6.66 29.73
CA ALA A 399 4.82 5.21 29.85
C ALA A 399 4.35 4.82 31.27
N LYS A 400 4.87 5.48 32.31
CA LYS A 400 4.42 5.27 33.69
C LYS A 400 2.98 5.75 33.92
N LEU A 401 2.58 6.85 33.28
CA LEU A 401 1.21 7.36 33.34
C LEU A 401 0.23 6.54 32.51
N CYS A 402 0.66 5.95 31.40
CA CYS A 402 -0.20 5.24 30.45
C CYS A 402 0.16 3.73 30.34
N PRO A 403 0.05 2.95 31.43
CA PRO A 403 0.43 1.53 31.43
C PRO A 403 -0.54 0.62 30.65
N ASP A 404 -1.79 1.03 30.44
CA ASP A 404 -2.84 0.24 29.80
C ASP A 404 -3.40 0.90 28.53
N LEU A 405 -4.20 0.13 27.78
CA LEU A 405 -4.73 0.53 26.47
C LEU A 405 -5.61 1.79 26.54
N ASP A 406 -6.49 1.91 27.54
CA ASP A 406 -7.44 3.02 27.60
C ASP A 406 -6.70 4.33 27.86
N LYS A 407 -5.70 4.31 28.75
CA LYS A 407 -4.83 5.47 29.00
C LYS A 407 -3.95 5.82 27.79
N GLN A 408 -3.48 4.84 27.04
CA GLN A 408 -2.76 5.09 25.78
C GLN A 408 -3.64 5.75 24.72
N VAL A 409 -4.93 5.38 24.62
CA VAL A 409 -5.87 6.06 23.71
C VAL A 409 -6.07 7.52 24.12
N LEU A 410 -6.25 7.80 25.41
CA LEU A 410 -6.35 9.18 25.92
C LEU A 410 -5.09 10.01 25.65
N LEU A 411 -3.91 9.40 25.71
CA LEU A 411 -2.66 10.06 25.31
C LEU A 411 -2.67 10.41 23.81
N LEU A 412 -3.15 9.51 22.96
CA LEU A 412 -3.25 9.75 21.52
C LEU A 412 -4.26 10.87 21.20
N ASP A 413 -5.38 10.96 21.92
CA ASP A 413 -6.33 12.08 21.83
C ASP A 413 -5.67 13.42 22.20
N GLU A 414 -4.83 13.43 23.23
CA GLU A 414 -4.11 14.63 23.63
C GLU A 414 -3.04 15.05 22.61
N VAL A 415 -2.34 14.07 22.00
CA VAL A 415 -1.43 14.31 20.86
C VAL A 415 -2.20 14.90 19.67
N GLY A 416 -3.36 14.32 19.35
CA GLY A 416 -4.23 14.79 18.27
C GLY A 416 -4.74 16.21 18.51
N THR A 417 -5.04 16.55 19.77
CA THR A 417 -5.46 17.90 20.19
C THR A 417 -4.32 18.90 20.08
N TYR A 418 -3.13 18.56 20.57
CA TYR A 418 -1.94 19.42 20.50
C TYR A 418 -1.57 19.75 19.05
N TRP A 419 -1.58 18.75 18.17
CA TRP A 419 -1.24 18.86 16.75
C TRP A 419 -2.45 18.96 15.82
N ARG A 420 -3.61 19.46 16.28
CA ARG A 420 -4.85 19.49 15.47
C ARG A 420 -4.71 20.17 14.11
N ASN A 421 -3.84 21.18 14.01
CA ASN A 421 -3.57 21.94 12.76
C ASN A 421 -2.34 21.43 12.00
N ASN A 422 -1.74 20.31 12.42
CA ASN A 422 -0.54 19.75 11.83
C ASN A 422 -0.63 18.22 11.78
N SER A 423 -1.27 17.73 10.72
CA SER A 423 -1.41 16.31 10.37
C SER A 423 -0.07 15.58 10.34
N GLN A 424 0.95 16.18 9.71
CA GLN A 424 2.30 15.62 9.63
C GLN A 424 2.91 15.39 11.01
N MET A 425 2.83 16.39 11.90
CA MET A 425 3.34 16.26 13.26
C MET A 425 2.56 15.25 14.08
N THR A 426 1.23 15.18 13.92
CA THR A 426 0.42 14.12 14.56
C THR A 426 0.96 12.74 14.17
N ALA A 427 1.09 12.46 12.88
CA ALA A 427 1.55 11.17 12.38
C ALA A 427 2.99 10.85 12.83
N ILE A 428 3.91 11.82 12.80
CA ILE A 428 5.29 11.65 13.26
C ILE A 428 5.35 11.40 14.76
N THR A 429 4.62 12.17 15.57
CA THR A 429 4.61 11.99 17.04
C THR A 429 4.09 10.60 17.40
N ILE A 430 2.99 10.14 16.81
CA ILE A 430 2.44 8.81 17.05
C ILE A 430 3.42 7.71 16.60
N ASP A 431 4.04 7.83 15.41
CA ASP A 431 5.03 6.85 14.93
C ASP A 431 6.24 6.74 15.88
N ARG A 432 6.71 7.87 16.42
CA ARG A 432 7.82 7.89 17.39
C ARG A 432 7.41 7.30 18.72
N MET A 433 6.23 7.64 19.24
CA MET A 433 5.69 7.04 20.47
C MET A 433 5.54 5.51 20.32
N MET A 434 5.06 5.03 19.17
CA MET A 434 5.03 3.60 18.83
C MET A 434 6.44 3.00 18.80
N GLY A 435 7.40 3.67 18.16
CA GLY A 435 8.80 3.23 18.06
C GLY A 435 9.49 3.09 19.43
N TYR A 436 9.19 3.99 20.36
CA TYR A 436 9.68 3.94 21.75
C TYR A 436 8.82 3.06 22.67
N ARG A 437 7.80 2.38 22.14
CA ARG A 437 6.84 1.54 22.90
C ARG A 437 6.10 2.30 24.00
N LEU A 438 5.82 3.58 23.78
CA LEU A 438 4.99 4.40 24.66
C LEU A 438 3.50 4.16 24.41
N VAL A 439 3.15 3.80 23.17
CA VAL A 439 1.82 3.38 22.76
C VAL A 439 1.92 2.06 21.99
N SER A 440 0.92 1.20 22.16
CA SER A 440 0.80 -0.06 21.41
C SER A 440 0.07 0.14 20.09
N ASN A 441 0.27 -0.79 19.14
CA ASN A 441 -0.42 -0.75 17.85
C ASN A 441 -1.93 -0.94 18.01
N ILE A 442 -2.36 -1.72 19.00
CA ILE A 442 -3.78 -1.90 19.34
C ILE A 442 -4.40 -0.59 19.86
N ALA A 443 -3.68 0.17 20.70
CA ALA A 443 -4.15 1.48 21.14
C ALA A 443 -4.27 2.46 19.96
N ILE A 444 -3.36 2.40 18.99
CA ILE A 444 -3.46 3.21 17.75
C ILE A 444 -4.69 2.81 16.93
N VAL A 445 -4.96 1.51 16.76
CA VAL A 445 -6.18 1.04 16.10
C VAL A 445 -7.41 1.59 16.82
N ARG A 446 -7.53 1.39 18.13
CA ARG A 446 -8.66 1.92 18.92
C ARG A 446 -8.82 3.44 18.82
N TRP A 447 -7.71 4.18 18.76
CA TRP A 447 -7.73 5.62 18.57
C TRP A 447 -8.20 6.03 17.17
N VAL A 448 -7.76 5.34 16.10
CA VAL A 448 -8.22 5.60 14.72
C VAL A 448 -9.73 5.41 14.59
N PHE A 449 -10.30 4.44 15.31
CA PHE A 449 -11.75 4.21 15.37
C PHE A 449 -12.44 4.95 16.53
N SER A 450 -11.84 6.02 17.06
CA SER A 450 -12.55 6.92 17.98
C SER A 450 -13.60 7.73 17.24
N SER A 451 -14.63 8.19 17.94
CA SER A 451 -15.74 8.95 17.36
C SER A 451 -15.27 10.22 16.63
N ALA A 452 -14.20 10.86 17.09
CA ALA A 452 -13.65 12.05 16.44
C ALA A 452 -13.02 11.74 15.08
N ASN A 453 -12.33 10.60 14.96
CA ASN A 453 -11.63 10.22 13.73
C ASN A 453 -12.57 9.55 12.72
N ILE A 454 -13.58 8.81 13.19
CA ILE A 454 -14.55 8.12 12.33
C ILE A 454 -15.23 9.10 11.37
N GLU A 455 -15.59 10.31 11.84
CA GLU A 455 -16.26 11.31 10.98
C GLU A 455 -15.34 11.91 9.92
N GLU A 456 -14.03 11.65 9.96
CA GLU A 456 -13.06 12.19 9.01
C GLU A 456 -12.64 11.19 7.91
N PHE A 457 -13.06 9.92 8.01
CA PHE A 457 -12.59 8.84 7.15
C PHE A 457 -12.71 9.10 5.64
N HIS A 458 -13.75 9.81 5.21
CA HIS A 458 -14.05 10.13 3.80
C HIS A 458 -13.55 11.49 3.35
N ILE A 459 -13.03 12.32 4.26
CA ILE A 459 -12.59 13.70 3.98
C ILE A 459 -11.11 13.95 4.31
N SER A 460 -10.43 13.03 4.99
CA SER A 460 -9.01 13.15 5.31
C SER A 460 -8.27 11.81 5.29
N ASP A 461 -7.04 11.83 4.77
CA ASP A 461 -6.13 10.68 4.84
C ASP A 461 -5.43 10.55 6.21
N ARG A 462 -5.58 11.53 7.12
CA ARG A 462 -4.84 11.57 8.40
C ARG A 462 -5.03 10.31 9.27
N PRO A 463 -6.25 9.82 9.56
CA PRO A 463 -6.42 8.61 10.37
C PRO A 463 -5.84 7.37 9.66
N TRP A 464 -5.98 7.31 8.33
CA TRP A 464 -5.50 6.22 7.51
C TRP A 464 -3.97 6.17 7.41
N GLU A 465 -3.30 7.32 7.34
CA GLU A 465 -1.83 7.40 7.39
C GLU A 465 -1.29 6.83 8.70
N VAL A 466 -1.90 7.19 9.83
CA VAL A 466 -1.51 6.66 11.14
C VAL A 466 -1.75 5.15 11.24
N LEU A 467 -2.90 4.67 10.76
CA LEU A 467 -3.23 3.25 10.73
C LEU A 467 -2.24 2.46 9.85
N ARG A 468 -1.99 2.91 8.63
CA ARG A 468 -1.03 2.29 7.70
C ARG A 468 0.37 2.24 8.29
N ASN A 469 0.81 3.28 8.99
CA ASN A 469 2.10 3.29 9.67
C ASN A 469 2.18 2.21 10.77
N ALA A 470 1.13 2.04 11.57
CA ALA A 470 1.08 1.04 12.63
C ALA A 470 1.10 -0.41 12.09
N VAL A 471 0.28 -0.69 11.07
CA VAL A 471 0.23 -2.03 10.46
C VAL A 471 1.52 -2.33 9.71
N SER A 472 2.03 -1.38 8.91
CA SER A 472 3.29 -1.53 8.17
C SER A 472 4.48 -1.82 9.08
N LYS A 473 4.57 -1.18 10.26
CA LYS A 473 5.68 -1.39 11.19
C LYS A 473 5.66 -2.80 11.78
N THR A 474 4.47 -3.32 12.07
CA THR A 474 4.27 -4.71 12.54
C THR A 474 4.68 -5.70 11.44
N PHE A 475 4.17 -5.48 10.22
CA PHE A 475 4.51 -6.27 9.04
C PHE A 475 6.02 -6.31 8.78
N ASN A 476 6.67 -5.14 8.76
CA ASN A 476 8.11 -5.02 8.49
C ASN A 476 8.94 -5.77 9.55
N ARG A 477 8.58 -5.65 10.83
CA ARG A 477 9.25 -6.38 11.92
C ARG A 477 9.17 -7.90 11.71
N ILE A 478 8.01 -8.43 11.30
CA ILE A 478 7.83 -9.86 11.04
C ILE A 478 8.64 -10.29 9.80
N SER A 479 8.57 -9.53 8.70
CA SER A 479 9.35 -9.76 7.50
C SER A 479 10.85 -9.81 7.81
N ASP A 480 11.36 -8.85 8.58
CA ASP A 480 12.78 -8.77 8.92
C ASP A 480 13.21 -9.95 9.80
N LEU A 481 12.41 -10.32 10.80
CA LEU A 481 12.66 -11.51 11.62
C LEU A 481 12.68 -12.80 10.78
N ARG A 482 11.76 -12.96 9.81
CA ARG A 482 11.76 -14.13 8.90
C ARG A 482 13.02 -14.18 8.04
N LYS A 483 13.50 -13.04 7.53
CA LYS A 483 14.76 -12.94 6.77
C LYS A 483 15.97 -13.29 7.63
N GLU A 484 16.05 -12.73 8.83
CA GLU A 484 17.11 -13.03 9.80
C GLU A 484 17.15 -14.51 10.17
N ILE A 485 15.99 -15.11 10.47
CA ILE A 485 15.86 -16.54 10.78
C ILE A 485 16.30 -17.40 9.58
N SER A 486 15.90 -17.04 8.36
CA SER A 486 16.29 -17.78 7.16
C SER A 486 17.81 -17.73 6.93
N SER A 487 18.42 -16.56 7.17
CA SER A 487 19.88 -16.39 7.12
C SER A 487 20.57 -17.22 8.21
N LEU A 488 20.09 -17.16 9.46
CA LEU A 488 20.63 -17.92 10.59
C LEU A 488 20.52 -19.44 10.38
N LYS A 489 19.41 -19.94 9.82
CA LYS A 489 19.25 -21.37 9.49
C LYS A 489 20.34 -21.86 8.53
N ARG A 490 20.68 -21.07 7.51
CA ARG A 490 21.78 -21.38 6.59
C ARG A 490 23.13 -21.39 7.32
N SER A 491 23.38 -20.39 8.17
CA SER A 491 24.62 -20.31 8.95
C SER A 491 24.76 -21.48 9.94
N VAL A 492 23.67 -21.89 10.60
CA VAL A 492 23.64 -23.07 11.48
C VAL A 492 23.99 -24.33 10.70
N THR A 493 23.42 -24.53 9.50
CA THR A 493 23.73 -25.70 8.65
C THR A 493 25.23 -25.76 8.32
N VAL A 494 25.82 -24.62 7.93
CA VAL A 494 27.27 -24.53 7.64
C VAL A 494 28.13 -24.78 8.89
N ALA A 495 27.70 -24.27 10.05
CA ALA A 495 28.39 -24.49 11.32
C ALA A 495 28.32 -25.96 11.75
N GLU A 496 27.18 -26.63 11.57
CA GLU A 496 27.01 -28.06 11.84
C GLU A 496 27.93 -28.93 10.97
N GLU A 497 28.02 -28.63 9.67
CA GLU A 497 28.96 -29.30 8.76
C GLU A 497 30.41 -29.06 9.19
N THR A 498 30.75 -27.83 9.60
CA THR A 498 32.09 -27.46 10.06
C THR A 498 32.46 -28.17 11.35
N THR A 499 31.56 -28.23 12.33
CA THR A 499 31.76 -28.98 13.57
C THR A 499 31.88 -30.48 13.31
N SER A 500 31.03 -31.04 12.44
CA SER A 500 31.10 -32.45 12.05
C SER A 500 32.45 -32.79 11.41
N LYS A 501 32.94 -31.95 10.51
CA LYS A 501 34.27 -32.09 9.90
C LYS A 501 35.39 -31.96 10.92
N ALA A 502 35.35 -30.96 11.80
CA ALA A 502 36.35 -30.74 12.84
C ALA A 502 36.43 -31.94 13.81
N ASN A 503 35.28 -32.50 14.19
CA ASN A 503 35.20 -33.70 15.03
C ASN A 503 35.70 -34.95 14.31
N SER A 504 35.40 -35.10 13.00
CA SER A 504 35.94 -36.19 12.19
C SER A 504 37.46 -36.11 12.05
N ASP A 505 38.01 -34.92 11.82
CA ASP A 505 39.46 -34.70 11.72
C ASP A 505 40.17 -34.97 13.05
N LEU A 506 39.55 -34.56 14.17
CA LEU A 506 40.02 -34.87 15.51
C LEU A 506 40.00 -36.38 15.77
N ALA A 507 38.88 -37.06 15.49
CA ALA A 507 38.74 -38.51 15.68
C ALA A 507 39.70 -39.32 14.79
N ALA A 508 39.92 -38.88 13.55
CA ALA A 508 40.89 -39.50 12.64
C ALA A 508 42.33 -39.34 13.15
N ALA A 509 42.67 -38.18 13.72
CA ALA A 509 43.96 -37.96 14.38
C ALA A 509 44.12 -38.82 15.65
N GLU A 510 43.06 -38.93 16.46
CA GLU A 510 43.04 -39.78 17.66
C GLU A 510 43.16 -41.28 17.31
N SER A 511 42.51 -41.75 16.25
CA SER A 511 42.61 -43.14 15.80
C SER A 511 44.01 -43.53 15.33
N LYS A 512 44.76 -42.60 14.71
CA LYS A 512 46.18 -42.81 14.33
C LYS A 512 47.12 -42.94 15.53
N LEU A 513 46.72 -42.51 16.72
CA LEU A 513 47.45 -42.79 17.97
C LEU A 513 47.20 -44.21 18.48
N THR A 514 46.14 -44.89 18.02
CA THR A 514 45.69 -46.19 18.55
C THR A 514 46.08 -47.42 17.71
N LEU A 515 46.66 -47.26 16.52
CA LEU A 515 46.99 -48.37 15.61
C LEU A 515 48.43 -48.30 15.09
N VAL A 516 49.33 -49.15 15.62
CA VAL A 516 50.26 -50.08 14.91
C VAL A 516 50.81 -51.13 15.91
N ASP A 517 50.74 -52.42 15.56
CA ASP A 517 51.45 -53.63 16.06
C ASP A 517 52.37 -53.53 17.31
N GLY A 518 51.86 -53.10 18.46
CA GLY A 518 52.54 -53.31 19.76
C GLY A 518 53.87 -52.57 19.99
N GLU A 519 54.32 -51.70 19.08
CA GLU A 519 55.48 -50.81 19.28
C GLU A 519 55.14 -49.33 18.99
N PRO A 520 55.72 -48.37 19.75
CA PRO A 520 55.30 -46.97 19.71
C PRO A 520 55.80 -46.28 18.44
N VAL A 521 54.91 -46.08 17.48
CA VAL A 521 55.15 -45.13 16.37
C VAL A 521 55.17 -43.71 16.96
N LEU A 522 56.10 -42.87 16.50
CA LEU A 522 56.17 -41.44 16.81
C LEU A 522 54.77 -40.82 16.69
N GLY A 523 54.11 -40.60 17.83
CA GLY A 523 52.73 -40.11 17.89
C GLY A 523 52.59 -38.80 17.10
N GLU A 524 51.40 -38.57 16.53
CA GLU A 524 51.12 -37.26 15.94
C GLU A 524 51.50 -36.15 16.94
N ASN A 525 52.17 -35.11 16.44
CA ASN A 525 52.74 -34.03 17.25
C ASN A 525 51.68 -33.53 18.28
N PRO A 526 51.95 -33.56 19.60
CA PRO A 526 51.02 -33.09 20.63
C PRO A 526 50.49 -31.68 20.40
N ALA A 527 51.29 -30.82 19.75
CA ALA A 527 50.87 -29.48 19.35
C ALA A 527 49.78 -29.50 18.26
N ARG A 528 49.82 -30.46 17.33
CA ARG A 528 48.79 -30.66 16.31
C ARG A 528 47.48 -31.16 16.93
N MET A 529 47.55 -32.12 17.85
CA MET A 529 46.36 -32.63 18.56
C MET A 529 45.67 -31.53 19.38
N LYS A 530 46.45 -30.74 20.13
CA LYS A 530 45.93 -29.58 20.88
C LYS A 530 45.25 -28.55 19.96
N ARG A 531 45.80 -28.33 18.75
CA ARG A 531 45.21 -27.43 17.75
C ARG A 531 43.89 -27.97 17.19
N LEU A 532 43.82 -29.26 16.84
CA LEU A 532 42.59 -29.89 16.34
C LEU A 532 41.49 -29.85 17.40
N LYS A 533 41.83 -30.17 18.66
CA LYS A 533 40.88 -30.08 19.78
C LYS A 533 40.37 -28.65 19.97
N SER A 534 41.28 -27.67 20.01
CA SER A 534 40.88 -26.26 20.10
C SER A 534 40.04 -25.79 18.92
N TYR A 535 40.25 -26.34 17.72
CA TYR A 535 39.46 -26.01 16.54
C TYR A 535 38.06 -26.63 16.63
N ALA A 536 37.95 -27.90 17.03
CA ALA A 536 36.67 -28.57 17.28
C ALA A 536 35.87 -27.88 18.39
N ASP A 537 36.51 -27.51 19.50
CA ASP A 537 35.89 -26.78 20.61
C ASP A 537 35.33 -25.42 20.15
N LYS A 538 36.11 -24.66 19.36
CA LYS A 538 35.67 -23.37 18.78
C LYS A 538 34.52 -23.52 17.78
N ALA A 539 34.60 -24.51 16.89
CA ALA A 539 33.53 -24.80 15.95
C ALA A 539 32.23 -25.16 16.69
N LYS A 540 32.34 -25.94 17.78
CA LYS A 540 31.21 -26.27 18.64
C LYS A 540 30.62 -25.06 19.35
N GLU A 541 31.46 -24.16 19.86
CA GLU A 541 31.03 -22.91 20.50
C GLU A 541 30.29 -22.00 19.52
N GLU A 542 30.79 -21.87 18.29
CA GLU A 542 30.14 -21.11 17.22
C GLU A 542 28.80 -21.72 16.79
N GLU A 543 28.73 -23.05 16.63
CA GLU A 543 27.49 -23.79 16.38
C GLU A 543 26.44 -23.52 17.46
N VAL A 544 26.82 -23.61 18.73
CA VAL A 544 25.91 -23.37 19.87
C VAL A 544 25.43 -21.91 19.88
N SER A 545 26.34 -20.95 19.74
CA SER A 545 25.99 -19.52 19.69
C SER A 545 25.00 -19.17 18.56
N LEU A 546 25.18 -19.77 17.38
CA LEU A 546 24.27 -19.60 16.26
C LEU A 546 22.89 -20.26 16.52
N ARG A 547 22.86 -21.42 17.18
CA ARG A 547 21.60 -22.06 17.59
C ARG A 547 20.84 -21.24 18.63
N ASP A 548 21.53 -20.73 19.66
CA ASP A 548 20.92 -19.87 20.68
C ASP A 548 20.35 -18.59 20.06
N SER A 549 21.07 -18.00 19.11
CA SER A 549 20.60 -16.84 18.34
C SER A 549 19.36 -17.16 17.50
N LEU A 550 19.34 -18.32 16.84
CA LEU A 550 18.21 -18.80 16.06
C LEU A 550 16.98 -19.05 16.96
N GLU A 551 17.17 -19.66 18.12
CA GLU A 551 16.10 -19.87 19.11
C GLU A 551 15.52 -18.54 19.61
N ALA A 552 16.38 -17.61 20.02
CA ALA A 552 15.96 -16.28 20.50
C ALA A 552 15.17 -15.51 19.43
N LYS A 553 15.61 -15.55 18.16
CA LYS A 553 14.91 -14.92 17.04
C LYS A 553 13.60 -15.61 16.71
N THR A 554 13.54 -16.93 16.81
CA THR A 554 12.31 -17.72 16.64
C THR A 554 11.28 -17.38 17.72
N ALA A 555 11.71 -17.24 18.98
CA ALA A 555 10.84 -16.79 20.08
C ALA A 555 10.37 -15.33 19.92
N LEU A 556 11.19 -14.46 19.34
CA LEU A 556 10.77 -13.09 18.97
C LEU A 556 9.74 -13.09 17.84
N LEU A 557 9.90 -13.96 16.84
CA LEU A 557 8.94 -14.13 15.76
C LEU A 557 7.60 -14.65 16.29
N ALA A 558 7.60 -15.68 17.14
CA ALA A 558 6.38 -16.22 17.73
C ALA A 558 5.56 -15.13 18.45
N ARG A 559 6.21 -14.37 19.34
CA ARG A 559 5.57 -13.22 20.02
C ARG A 559 5.05 -12.15 19.05
N ALA A 560 5.80 -11.87 17.98
CA ALA A 560 5.37 -10.90 16.98
C ALA A 560 4.15 -11.38 16.18
N LEU A 561 4.03 -12.70 15.94
CA LEU A 561 2.86 -13.30 15.31
C LEU A 561 1.63 -13.25 16.22
N ASP A 562 1.80 -13.53 17.53
CA ASP A 562 0.71 -13.40 18.51
C ASP A 562 0.22 -11.94 18.61
N GLU A 563 1.14 -10.98 18.67
CA GLU A 563 0.84 -9.54 18.64
C GLU A 563 0.09 -9.15 17.35
N ASN A 564 0.47 -9.72 16.22
CA ASN A 564 -0.12 -9.46 14.91
C ASN A 564 -1.52 -10.05 14.77
N GLU A 565 -1.75 -11.26 15.28
CA GLU A 565 -3.08 -11.87 15.36
C GLU A 565 -4.04 -10.98 16.15
N ALA A 566 -3.63 -10.54 17.35
CA ALA A 566 -4.43 -9.66 18.18
C ALA A 566 -4.69 -8.30 17.49
N LEU A 567 -3.70 -7.77 16.78
CA LEU A 567 -3.84 -6.53 16.01
C LEU A 567 -4.88 -6.66 14.89
N PHE A 568 -4.79 -7.71 14.06
CA PHE A 568 -5.75 -7.90 12.97
C PHE A 568 -7.15 -8.24 13.47
N THR A 569 -7.27 -9.05 14.52
CA THR A 569 -8.56 -9.32 15.17
C THR A 569 -9.21 -7.99 15.60
N SER A 570 -8.48 -7.16 16.36
CA SER A 570 -8.99 -5.86 16.80
C SER A 570 -9.30 -4.92 15.63
N LEU A 571 -8.49 -4.94 14.57
CA LEU A 571 -8.70 -4.12 13.39
C LEU A 571 -10.03 -4.45 12.69
N TYR A 572 -10.28 -5.73 12.41
CA TYR A 572 -11.50 -6.16 11.73
C TYR A 572 -12.74 -6.06 12.62
N GLU A 573 -12.64 -6.27 13.94
CA GLU A 573 -13.72 -6.00 14.90
C GLU A 573 -14.13 -4.52 14.85
N ASN A 574 -13.16 -3.60 14.87
CA ASN A 574 -13.45 -2.17 14.81
C ASN A 574 -14.09 -1.79 13.47
N PHE A 575 -13.59 -2.33 12.35
CA PHE A 575 -14.22 -2.13 11.04
C PHE A 575 -15.65 -2.64 11.00
N GLN A 576 -15.89 -3.88 11.44
CA GLN A 576 -17.22 -4.48 11.47
C GLN A 576 -18.17 -3.62 12.29
N LYS A 577 -17.75 -3.18 13.47
CA LYS A 577 -18.56 -2.33 14.35
C LYS A 577 -18.97 -1.03 13.66
N VAL A 578 -18.02 -0.24 13.16
CA VAL A 578 -18.33 1.07 12.56
C VAL A 578 -19.12 0.96 11.25
N LEU A 579 -18.93 -0.13 10.51
CA LEU A 579 -19.67 -0.38 9.28
C LEU A 579 -21.09 -0.88 9.55
N THR A 580 -21.29 -1.72 10.58
CA THR A 580 -22.62 -2.22 10.95
C THR A 580 -23.56 -1.07 11.35
N ASP A 581 -23.02 -0.04 12.00
CA ASP A 581 -23.81 1.13 12.44
C ASP A 581 -24.21 2.07 11.27
N ARG A 582 -23.54 1.99 10.11
CA ARG A 582 -23.68 2.96 9.00
C ARG A 582 -24.10 2.36 7.66
N LEU A 583 -23.86 1.08 7.45
CA LEU A 583 -24.32 0.40 6.25
C LEU A 583 -25.84 0.21 6.31
N PRO A 584 -26.53 0.25 5.16
CA PRO A 584 -27.94 -0.11 5.10
C PRO A 584 -28.20 -1.52 5.61
N ASP A 585 -29.43 -1.81 6.06
CA ASP A 585 -29.79 -3.14 6.53
C ASP A 585 -29.43 -4.22 5.51
N ALA A 586 -28.76 -5.29 5.93
CA ALA A 586 -28.32 -6.37 5.03
C ALA A 586 -29.49 -7.05 4.28
N SER A 587 -30.71 -6.96 4.81
CA SER A 587 -31.95 -7.44 4.19
C SER A 587 -32.41 -6.60 2.99
N SER A 588 -31.92 -5.36 2.85
CA SER A 588 -32.24 -4.47 1.73
C SER A 588 -31.60 -4.92 0.41
N GLY A 589 -30.63 -5.85 0.44
CA GLY A 589 -29.96 -6.36 -0.76
C GLY A 589 -29.10 -5.32 -1.48
N ILE A 590 -28.80 -4.17 -0.84
CA ILE A 590 -28.12 -3.04 -1.48
C ILE A 590 -26.71 -3.43 -1.93
N THR A 591 -26.45 -3.21 -3.22
CA THR A 591 -25.17 -3.45 -3.88
C THR A 591 -24.22 -2.25 -3.73
N LEU A 592 -22.93 -2.49 -3.94
CA LEU A 592 -21.92 -1.41 -3.97
C LEU A 592 -22.19 -0.42 -5.11
N ARG A 593 -22.84 -0.89 -6.19
CA ARG A 593 -23.34 -0.04 -7.28
C ARG A 593 -24.46 0.90 -6.82
N GLU A 594 -25.43 0.40 -6.07
CA GLU A 594 -26.54 1.20 -5.56
C GLU A 594 -26.06 2.27 -4.57
N LEU A 595 -25.04 1.99 -3.75
CA LEU A 595 -24.37 3.01 -2.93
C LEU A 595 -23.68 4.10 -3.78
N LYS A 596 -23.19 3.76 -4.97
CA LYS A 596 -22.57 4.72 -5.91
C LYS A 596 -23.60 5.52 -6.71
N THR A 597 -24.84 5.06 -6.80
CA THR A 597 -25.92 5.70 -7.56
C THR A 597 -27.03 6.29 -6.70
N SER A 598 -26.97 6.13 -5.37
CA SER A 598 -27.97 6.68 -4.46
C SER A 598 -28.01 8.20 -4.56
N ARG A 599 -29.22 8.76 -4.72
CA ARG A 599 -29.46 10.20 -4.71
C ARG A 599 -29.67 10.69 -3.27
N PRO A 600 -29.27 11.93 -2.93
CA PRO A 600 -29.53 12.48 -1.61
C PRO A 600 -31.04 12.68 -1.46
N GLY A 601 -31.67 11.98 -0.52
CA GLY A 601 -33.09 12.21 -0.15
C GLY A 601 -34.05 11.01 -0.27
N SER A 602 -33.60 9.81 -0.66
CA SER A 602 -34.47 8.62 -0.66
C SER A 602 -34.77 8.06 0.74
N MET A 603 -34.09 8.54 1.78
CA MET A 603 -34.06 7.90 3.12
C MET A 603 -34.68 8.78 4.23
N ALA A 604 -35.48 9.78 3.88
CA ALA A 604 -36.23 10.57 4.87
C ALA A 604 -37.60 10.99 4.34
N VAL A 605 -38.57 10.09 4.37
CA VAL A 605 -39.99 10.47 4.42
C VAL A 605 -40.68 9.55 5.42
N ASP A 606 -40.77 10.02 6.66
CA ASP A 606 -41.85 9.63 7.56
C ASP A 606 -43.19 10.00 6.89
N LEU A 607 -44.13 9.07 6.99
CA LEU A 607 -45.49 9.15 6.46
C LEU A 607 -46.25 10.34 7.05
N GLU A 608 -46.41 11.44 6.31
CA GLU A 608 -47.49 12.41 6.54
C GLU A 608 -48.16 12.83 5.23
N GLU A 609 -49.38 12.30 5.07
CA GLU A 609 -50.55 12.77 4.31
C GLU A 609 -50.35 13.57 3.00
N GLU A 610 -50.65 12.91 1.89
CA GLU A 610 -51.00 13.55 0.61
C GLU A 610 -52.23 14.45 0.78
N SER A 611 -52.03 15.77 0.74
CA SER A 611 -53.12 16.72 0.53
C SER A 611 -53.42 16.83 -0.97
N THR A 612 -54.56 16.27 -1.37
CA THR A 612 -55.16 16.41 -2.69
C THR A 612 -55.67 17.83 -2.91
N MET A 613 -55.17 18.52 -3.94
CA MET A 613 -55.94 19.56 -4.65
C MET A 613 -55.56 19.60 -6.13
N ASP A 614 -56.51 19.12 -6.95
CA ASP A 614 -56.59 19.36 -8.39
C ASP A 614 -56.76 20.85 -8.69
N VAL A 615 -55.94 21.39 -9.60
CA VAL A 615 -56.37 22.51 -10.45
C VAL A 615 -55.76 22.35 -11.84
N ASP A 616 -56.62 22.02 -12.80
CA ASP A 616 -56.38 22.11 -14.24
C ASP A 616 -56.01 23.54 -14.67
N ASN A 617 -55.02 23.67 -15.55
CA ASN A 617 -55.16 24.61 -16.67
C ASN A 617 -54.23 24.32 -17.85
N GLU A 618 -54.84 24.32 -19.03
CA GLU A 618 -54.26 24.03 -20.33
C GLU A 618 -53.37 25.16 -20.90
N ASN A 619 -52.47 24.73 -21.80
CA ASN A 619 -51.95 25.44 -22.97
C ASN A 619 -51.01 26.65 -22.82
N GLY A 620 -49.80 26.47 -23.37
CA GLY A 620 -49.00 27.58 -23.89
C GLY A 620 -47.50 27.29 -23.99
N LYS A 621 -47.04 26.68 -25.09
CA LYS A 621 -45.64 26.87 -25.52
C LYS A 621 -45.50 28.32 -26.01
N PRO A 622 -44.41 29.00 -25.61
CA PRO A 622 -43.48 29.42 -26.64
C PRO A 622 -42.01 29.15 -26.28
N SER A 623 -41.27 28.86 -27.33
CA SER A 623 -39.82 28.73 -27.41
C SER A 623 -39.08 30.00 -26.98
N SER A 624 -38.13 29.86 -26.04
CA SER A 624 -36.98 30.77 -25.92
C SER A 624 -35.82 30.08 -25.20
N SER A 625 -34.79 29.73 -25.98
CA SER A 625 -33.35 29.75 -25.63
C SER A 625 -32.98 29.59 -24.14
N GLY A 626 -32.78 28.33 -23.73
CA GLY A 626 -32.09 28.00 -22.47
C GLY A 626 -30.61 27.73 -22.74
N ASN A 627 -29.74 28.50 -22.11
CA ASN A 627 -28.32 28.18 -21.96
C ASN A 627 -28.18 26.77 -21.38
N GLY A 628 -27.53 25.88 -22.14
CA GLY A 628 -27.08 24.59 -21.63
C GLY A 628 -25.98 24.81 -20.59
N VAL A 629 -26.37 25.00 -19.35
CA VAL A 629 -25.50 24.81 -18.20
C VAL A 629 -25.29 23.29 -18.09
N ASN A 630 -24.04 22.86 -18.17
CA ASN A 630 -23.62 21.46 -18.05
C ASN A 630 -24.17 20.83 -16.76
N GLU A 631 -25.18 19.98 -16.88
CA GLU A 631 -25.67 19.09 -15.80
C GLU A 631 -24.66 17.97 -15.44
N SER A 632 -23.45 17.96 -16.01
CA SER A 632 -22.49 16.85 -15.91
C SER A 632 -21.59 16.84 -14.66
N ASN A 633 -21.62 17.87 -13.81
CA ASN A 633 -20.62 18.06 -12.75
C ASN A 633 -21.14 17.91 -11.31
N SER A 634 -22.41 17.57 -11.09
CA SER A 634 -22.90 17.34 -9.73
C SER A 634 -22.53 15.93 -9.24
N TYR A 635 -21.64 15.87 -8.25
CA TYR A 635 -21.39 14.64 -7.51
C TYR A 635 -22.62 14.32 -6.65
N ASN A 636 -23.30 13.21 -6.94
CA ASN A 636 -24.65 12.94 -6.43
C ASN A 636 -24.70 11.98 -5.23
N VAL A 637 -23.57 11.42 -4.80
CA VAL A 637 -23.51 10.48 -3.68
C VAL A 637 -23.57 11.24 -2.35
N GLY A 638 -24.45 10.78 -1.45
CA GLY A 638 -24.59 11.33 -0.11
C GLY A 638 -23.34 11.13 0.75
N GLU A 639 -23.24 11.90 1.85
CA GLU A 639 -22.07 11.85 2.74
C GLU A 639 -21.91 10.48 3.39
N SER A 640 -23.01 9.88 3.85
CA SER A 640 -23.01 8.58 4.52
C SER A 640 -22.58 7.46 3.58
N GLU A 641 -23.09 7.46 2.34
CA GLU A 641 -22.73 6.46 1.34
C GLU A 641 -21.28 6.61 0.91
N GLN A 642 -20.80 7.84 0.72
CA GLN A 642 -19.39 8.08 0.41
C GLN A 642 -18.47 7.69 1.58
N TRP A 643 -18.92 7.85 2.83
CA TRP A 643 -18.25 7.32 4.01
C TRP A 643 -18.12 5.79 3.96
N CYS A 644 -19.21 5.09 3.65
CA CYS A 644 -19.21 3.62 3.52
C CYS A 644 -18.28 3.16 2.39
N LEU A 645 -18.36 3.78 1.21
CA LEU A 645 -17.52 3.46 0.05
C LEU A 645 -16.04 3.66 0.37
N CYS A 646 -15.69 4.77 1.01
CA CYS A 646 -14.31 5.05 1.43
C CYS A 646 -13.79 4.00 2.40
N THR A 647 -14.57 3.72 3.46
CA THR A 647 -14.20 2.76 4.52
C THR A 647 -14.07 1.34 4.00
N LEU A 648 -15.02 0.87 3.18
CA LEU A 648 -14.94 -0.44 2.50
C LEU A 648 -13.74 -0.52 1.55
N GLY A 649 -13.43 0.58 0.86
CA GLY A 649 -12.23 0.69 0.03
C GLY A 649 -10.94 0.51 0.84
N TYR A 650 -10.85 1.09 2.04
CA TYR A 650 -9.72 0.88 2.95
C TYR A 650 -9.67 -0.54 3.53
N VAL A 651 -10.82 -1.16 3.87
CA VAL A 651 -10.87 -2.58 4.26
C VAL A 651 -10.25 -3.44 3.17
N LYS A 652 -10.70 -3.29 1.91
CA LYS A 652 -10.16 -4.03 0.76
C LYS A 652 -8.66 -3.75 0.58
N ALA A 653 -8.24 -2.49 0.60
CA ALA A 653 -6.86 -2.08 0.39
C ALA A 653 -5.91 -2.65 1.45
N LEU A 654 -6.24 -2.52 2.74
CA LEU A 654 -5.44 -3.07 3.85
C LEU A 654 -5.39 -4.60 3.79
N THR A 655 -6.54 -5.24 3.53
CA THR A 655 -6.60 -6.70 3.41
C THR A 655 -5.67 -7.21 2.32
N ARG A 656 -5.70 -6.56 1.15
CA ARG A 656 -4.85 -6.88 0.01
C ARG A 656 -3.37 -6.62 0.28
N GLN A 657 -3.05 -5.49 0.92
CA GLN A 657 -1.68 -5.08 1.18
C GLN A 657 -0.97 -6.04 2.16
N TYR A 658 -1.69 -6.54 3.15
CA TYR A 658 -1.13 -7.40 4.21
C TYR A 658 -1.62 -8.85 4.12
N ALA A 659 -2.05 -9.30 2.93
CA ALA A 659 -2.64 -10.62 2.72
C ALA A 659 -1.77 -11.77 3.27
N SER A 660 -0.44 -11.70 3.12
CA SER A 660 0.47 -12.73 3.64
C SER A 660 0.42 -12.90 5.16
N GLU A 661 0.06 -11.85 5.90
CA GLU A 661 -0.09 -11.89 7.36
C GLU A 661 -1.53 -12.14 7.79
N ILE A 662 -2.51 -11.93 6.92
CA ILE A 662 -3.93 -12.17 7.22
C ILE A 662 -4.31 -13.62 6.95
N TRP A 663 -3.80 -14.23 5.87
CA TRP A 663 -4.07 -15.63 5.53
C TRP A 663 -3.89 -16.59 6.72
N PRO A 664 -2.79 -16.55 7.51
CA PRO A 664 -2.63 -17.40 8.69
C PRO A 664 -3.77 -17.34 9.72
N HIS A 665 -4.51 -16.24 9.78
CA HIS A 665 -5.55 -15.99 10.78
C HIS A 665 -6.97 -16.05 10.20
N LEU A 666 -7.13 -16.30 8.89
CA LEU A 666 -8.42 -16.20 8.21
C LEU A 666 -9.50 -17.11 8.79
N GLU A 667 -9.17 -18.35 9.16
CA GLU A 667 -10.14 -19.29 9.76
C GLU A 667 -10.71 -18.74 11.08
N LYS A 668 -9.86 -18.11 11.90
CA LYS A 668 -10.30 -17.44 13.12
C LYS A 668 -11.16 -16.21 12.82
N LEU A 669 -10.75 -15.41 11.83
CA LEU A 669 -11.54 -14.25 11.39
C LEU A 669 -12.92 -14.68 10.88
N GLU A 670 -13.06 -15.78 10.14
CA GLU A 670 -14.37 -16.32 9.72
C GLU A 670 -15.21 -16.82 10.88
N ALA A 671 -14.59 -17.46 11.87
CA ALA A 671 -15.29 -17.96 13.04
C ALA A 671 -15.80 -16.85 13.97
N GLU A 672 -15.08 -15.74 14.08
CA GLU A 672 -15.33 -14.70 15.09
C GLU A 672 -15.91 -13.39 14.52
N ILE A 673 -15.53 -13.00 13.30
CA ILE A 673 -15.78 -11.65 12.76
C ILE A 673 -16.52 -11.67 11.41
N LEU A 674 -16.10 -12.52 10.48
CA LEU A 674 -16.65 -12.65 9.12
C LEU A 674 -17.72 -13.76 9.07
N THR A 675 -18.51 -13.87 10.14
CA THR A 675 -19.59 -14.85 10.29
C THR A 675 -20.71 -14.60 9.27
N GLU A 676 -21.69 -15.50 9.18
CA GLU A 676 -22.85 -15.32 8.32
C GLU A 676 -23.67 -14.05 8.66
N ASP A 677 -23.61 -13.62 9.92
CA ASP A 677 -24.29 -12.40 10.41
C ASP A 677 -23.55 -11.11 10.03
N ALA A 678 -22.28 -11.19 9.61
CA ALA A 678 -21.52 -10.03 9.22
C ALA A 678 -22.04 -9.44 7.90
N HIS A 679 -22.08 -8.11 7.82
CA HIS A 679 -22.66 -7.41 6.68
C HIS A 679 -22.02 -7.88 5.33
N PRO A 680 -22.82 -8.25 4.31
CA PRO A 680 -22.32 -8.81 3.05
C PRO A 680 -21.27 -7.93 2.35
N LEU A 681 -21.48 -6.61 2.29
CA LEU A 681 -20.50 -5.67 1.70
C LEU A 681 -19.15 -5.65 2.44
N PHE A 682 -19.15 -5.82 3.77
CA PHE A 682 -17.91 -5.89 4.54
C PHE A 682 -17.16 -7.19 4.25
N ARG A 683 -17.85 -8.33 4.28
CA ARG A 683 -17.28 -9.64 3.89
C ARG A 683 -16.73 -9.60 2.47
N ARG A 684 -17.49 -9.02 1.54
CA ARG A 684 -17.09 -8.82 0.14
C ARG A 684 -15.81 -7.99 0.02
N ALA A 685 -15.65 -6.91 0.79
CA ALA A 685 -14.44 -6.10 0.77
C ALA A 685 -13.20 -6.89 1.23
N VAL A 686 -13.33 -7.69 2.30
CA VAL A 686 -12.25 -8.56 2.79
C VAL A 686 -11.91 -9.65 1.76
N TYR A 687 -12.91 -10.39 1.29
CA TYR A 687 -12.70 -11.47 0.31
C TYR A 687 -12.14 -10.95 -1.01
N SER A 688 -12.59 -9.78 -1.48
CA SER A 688 -12.00 -9.12 -2.65
C SER A 688 -10.52 -8.81 -2.40
N GLY A 689 -10.16 -8.32 -1.21
CA GLY A 689 -8.75 -8.07 -0.86
C GLY A 689 -7.89 -9.34 -0.84
N LEU A 690 -8.47 -10.49 -0.46
CA LEU A 690 -7.79 -11.79 -0.47
C LEU A 690 -7.90 -12.56 -1.80
N LEU A 691 -8.57 -12.00 -2.80
CA LEU A 691 -8.85 -12.65 -4.10
C LEU A 691 -9.62 -13.97 -3.95
N LEU A 692 -10.46 -14.03 -2.92
CA LEU A 692 -11.39 -15.12 -2.68
C LEU A 692 -12.66 -14.92 -3.52
N PRO A 693 -13.29 -16.02 -3.98
CA PRO A 693 -14.61 -15.96 -4.60
C PRO A 693 -15.60 -15.28 -3.64
N ILE A 694 -16.35 -14.31 -4.15
CA ILE A 694 -17.43 -13.68 -3.40
C ILE A 694 -18.63 -14.64 -3.50
N ALA A 695 -19.09 -15.14 -2.36
CA ALA A 695 -20.25 -16.03 -2.27
C ALA A 695 -21.57 -15.25 -2.37
#